data_AF-A0A8B8HRE7-F1
#
_entry.id   AF-A0A8B8HRE7-F1
#
_cell.length_a   1.000
_cell.length_b   1.000
_cell.length_c   1.000
_cell.angle_alpha   90.00
_cell.angle_beta   90.00
_cell.angle_gamma   90.00
#
_symmetry.space_group_name_H-M   'P 1'
#
loop_
_entity.id
_entity.type
_entity.pdbx_description
1 polymer ?
#
loop_
_entity_poly.entity_id
_entity_poly.type
_entity_poly.pdbx_seq_one_letter_code
_entity_poly.pdbx_strand_id
1 'polypeptide(L)'
;MARVDTHYLHAISLKPKSANYCNFLLLIAATSFFSIAYFVLRKPLDTLGDPSDQFVVKNIPKRYTKLEGIDPEEREVFHGFQTSFLPHEEIIFSQRDTNYSELYKGNVTSDIIIWDDEERHHHVPTRFKRKSQFTFTSSDYGLENPIYKKTQNEENEEEDAEENVGESEIDYESKSNEQYDEEGNLQSVVHPEIYVDRGPLDDVEQVRRQPELEEAEMGSAAHMYKPVKPHSGIHSFWKIQGDRETIRHTQASIMKQYMDKEADPCHDFYQYACGNWPALNPIPADKAGYDTFEMLRENLDHVLKELLEFRKNEYVPTNFPGPHLDLKDNFLTMTQPSICSSNLDKKQVDDFLKNSKEISKSAEINNSNNSKSEIINRIRRYLDRKSKQINKPLSKVKHKLHDHLIKNKHNTNKYLRRHRRYYNTKRYEKRTHHRPLDNDIKIITKPLKRVKRKETIDEFVSIYASTNKKILDPANGDAALKARFLFKSCMNHDILHARGHLPLLDLLDILGGWPILKANWDAEKFDWLELMAKLRLFNNDILISEWVGPDIKNSDEFVIQFDQTSLGLPTRDYFLQESNKVYLDAYKTYLIKVALLLGGQLEHVKADADKLINFEIKLAKITSAPEDRRNVSELYRRMTLAKLEGLVPQVDWRRYLCIVMNRTVESQETVVLFALTYVRHLVQLIEKTDPDTLSNYLLWRFVRHRVNNLDDRFQSAKQQFYYILFGREQAPPRWKNCISQVNSNMGMALGSMFVRKHFDEMSKNDTLTMTREIQQAFRELLHMTNWIDDETKKLAAHKVDTMMLRIGYPDFILKKIDLDDRYKEVKIHPDKYFENILNILRHLTKMEQSRIGQPVNKTLWNTAPAVVNAYYSRNKNQIMFPAGILQPPFYHRHFPRSLNFGGIGVVIGHEITHGFDDKGRLFDCEGNLHRWWSDTAIEAFHHRAQCLIDQYGHYIVPEVNMKLDGINTQGENIADNGGVKQAFHAYQHWLRHHDSADETLPGLNYTHTQLFFLNFAQVWCGAMRPEAMRNKLKTAVHSPGRFRVIGTLSNSLDFAREFHCPPGSPMNPVNKCSVW
;
A
#
# COMPACT_ATOMS: atom_id res chain seq x y z
N MET A 1 44.71 41.24 15.67
CA MET A 1 45.31 42.60 15.68
C MET A 1 45.32 43.10 14.25
N ALA A 2 45.04 44.39 14.01
CA ALA A 2 45.30 45.12 12.75
C ALA A 2 44.58 44.59 11.48
N ARG A 3 44.20 45.41 10.49
CA ARG A 3 44.05 46.89 10.39
C ARG A 3 43.23 47.20 9.11
N VAL A 4 42.52 48.35 9.08
CA VAL A 4 42.42 49.32 7.95
C VAL A 4 41.98 48.81 6.56
N ASP A 5 40.99 49.39 5.85
CA ASP A 5 40.06 50.50 6.17
C ASP A 5 38.99 50.70 5.06
N THR A 6 37.87 51.37 5.38
CA THR A 6 37.05 52.25 4.49
C THR A 6 36.36 51.62 3.24
N HIS A 7 35.37 52.20 2.53
CA HIS A 7 34.42 53.34 2.62
C HIS A 7 33.24 53.07 1.60
N TYR A 8 32.15 53.83 1.40
CA TYR A 8 31.59 55.08 1.98
C TYR A 8 30.03 54.98 1.98
N LEU A 9 29.38 54.82 3.14
CA LEU A 9 28.46 55.79 3.77
C LEU A 9 27.42 56.51 2.86
N HIS A 10 26.13 56.20 3.02
CA HIS A 10 25.04 57.10 2.60
C HIS A 10 25.03 58.35 3.50
N ALA A 11 24.77 59.54 2.93
CA ALA A 11 24.81 60.79 3.66
C ALA A 11 23.60 61.01 4.60
N ILE A 12 23.89 61.42 5.85
CA ILE A 12 23.13 62.39 6.66
C ILE A 12 24.11 63.02 7.66
N SER A 13 24.01 64.34 7.89
CA SER A 13 25.10 65.14 8.48
C SER A 13 24.88 65.52 9.95
N LEU A 14 25.80 65.04 10.81
CA LEU A 14 26.46 65.75 11.93
C LEU A 14 25.57 66.54 12.93
N LYS A 15 25.43 66.04 14.18
CA LYS A 15 26.19 66.46 15.40
C LYS A 15 25.54 67.64 16.21
N PRO A 16 25.98 67.93 17.45
CA PRO A 16 26.37 67.04 18.57
C PRO A 16 25.84 67.51 19.96
N LYS A 17 25.99 66.69 21.03
CA LYS A 17 26.51 67.11 22.37
C LYS A 17 26.65 65.99 23.43
N SER A 18 27.90 65.79 23.87
CA SER A 18 28.43 65.53 25.25
C SER A 18 27.59 64.89 26.39
N ALA A 19 28.28 63.97 27.12
CA ALA A 19 28.26 63.75 28.59
C ALA A 19 27.00 63.10 29.24
N ASN A 20 27.06 62.35 30.37
CA ASN A 20 28.15 61.59 31.04
C ASN A 20 27.57 60.60 32.10
N TYR A 21 28.34 59.55 32.45
CA TYR A 21 28.30 58.77 33.72
C TYR A 21 27.10 57.88 34.11
N CYS A 22 27.40 56.80 34.87
CA CYS A 22 26.55 56.01 35.79
C CYS A 22 25.14 55.54 35.32
N ASN A 23 24.78 54.26 35.23
CA ASN A 23 25.28 53.03 35.89
C ASN A 23 24.91 51.77 35.10
N PHE A 24 25.78 50.76 35.06
CA PHE A 24 25.37 49.35 35.24
C PHE A 24 26.55 48.48 35.74
N LEU A 25 26.25 47.48 36.57
CA LEU A 25 27.20 46.84 37.49
C LEU A 25 27.99 45.67 36.89
N LEU A 26 29.24 45.49 37.32
CA LEU A 26 29.89 44.17 37.35
C LEU A 26 29.35 43.38 38.57
N LEU A 27 29.05 42.07 38.55
CA LEU A 27 29.72 40.84 38.07
C LEU A 27 30.61 40.15 39.13
N ILE A 28 30.19 38.93 39.53
CA ILE A 28 30.90 37.80 40.17
C ILE A 28 31.27 37.88 41.68
N ALA A 29 30.46 37.18 42.47
CA ALA A 29 30.83 36.28 43.58
C ALA A 29 29.68 35.24 43.73
N ALA A 30 29.75 34.06 44.39
CA ALA A 30 30.78 33.45 45.25
C ALA A 30 30.62 31.89 45.34
N THR A 31 31.68 31.18 45.77
CA THR A 31 31.79 30.08 46.80
C THR A 31 30.66 29.07 47.11
N SER A 32 30.84 27.84 47.64
CA SER A 32 32.00 26.92 47.92
C SER A 32 31.49 25.59 48.58
N PHE A 33 32.40 24.65 48.93
CA PHE A 33 32.26 23.52 49.89
C PHE A 33 31.39 22.28 49.48
N PHE A 34 31.45 21.11 50.15
CA PHE A 34 32.57 20.20 50.55
C PHE A 34 31.99 18.81 50.97
N SER A 35 32.84 17.83 51.29
CA SER A 35 32.57 16.41 51.61
C SER A 35 31.69 16.09 52.85
N ILE A 36 31.13 14.85 52.90
CA ILE A 36 31.19 13.87 54.03
C ILE A 36 30.49 12.53 53.63
N ALA A 37 30.55 11.48 54.46
CA ALA A 37 30.60 10.06 54.05
C ALA A 37 29.50 9.09 54.60
N TYR A 38 29.39 7.93 53.94
CA TYR A 38 28.93 6.58 54.37
C TYR A 38 27.81 6.40 55.43
N PHE A 39 26.84 5.52 55.12
CA PHE A 39 26.67 4.23 55.85
C PHE A 39 25.86 3.20 55.03
N VAL A 40 25.95 1.91 55.38
CA VAL A 40 25.20 0.78 54.76
C VAL A 40 24.34 0.08 55.80
N LEU A 41 23.09 -0.26 55.45
CA LEU A 41 22.22 -1.20 56.18
C LEU A 41 21.43 -2.07 55.18
N ARG A 42 21.13 -3.32 55.53
CA ARG A 42 20.60 -4.35 54.61
C ARG A 42 19.63 -5.31 55.31
N LYS A 43 18.36 -5.36 54.86
CA LYS A 43 17.34 -6.41 55.13
C LYS A 43 16.00 -6.04 54.45
N PRO A 44 15.10 -6.99 54.16
CA PRO A 44 15.30 -8.27 53.47
C PRO A 44 14.46 -8.33 52.17
N LEU A 45 14.33 -9.51 51.53
CA LEU A 45 13.37 -9.73 50.43
C LEU A 45 11.93 -9.76 50.98
N ASP A 46 10.96 -9.31 50.17
CA ASP A 46 9.80 -10.14 49.79
C ASP A 46 9.02 -9.56 48.60
N THR A 47 8.21 -10.41 47.94
CA THR A 47 7.26 -10.13 46.85
C THR A 47 7.78 -9.66 45.46
N LEU A 48 7.74 -10.60 44.50
CA LEU A 48 7.35 -10.44 43.08
C LEU A 48 7.60 -9.08 42.39
N GLY A 49 8.71 -8.99 41.65
CA GLY A 49 9.01 -7.87 40.74
C GLY A 49 9.90 -8.27 39.55
N ASP A 50 9.37 -8.04 38.35
CA ASP A 50 10.00 -7.78 37.04
C ASP A 50 11.53 -8.02 36.82
N PRO A 51 11.94 -8.88 35.86
CA PRO A 51 13.34 -9.04 35.45
C PRO A 51 13.93 -7.92 34.56
N SER A 52 13.15 -6.93 34.10
CA SER A 52 13.60 -5.96 33.07
C SER A 52 14.60 -4.91 33.54
N ASP A 53 14.91 -4.81 34.84
CA ASP A 53 15.78 -3.77 35.41
C ASP A 53 17.30 -4.09 35.32
N GLN A 54 17.72 -4.66 34.19
CA GLN A 54 19.12 -4.77 33.78
C GLN A 54 19.31 -4.26 32.34
N PHE A 55 19.54 -2.95 32.18
CA PHE A 55 20.52 -2.32 31.26
C PHE A 55 20.34 -0.78 31.20
N VAL A 56 20.62 -0.07 32.29
CA VAL A 56 20.66 1.40 32.29
C VAL A 56 22.07 1.91 32.01
N VAL A 57 22.36 2.29 30.76
CA VAL A 57 23.60 2.99 30.40
C VAL A 57 23.50 4.46 30.79
N LYS A 58 24.35 4.91 31.72
CA LYS A 58 24.39 6.30 32.21
C LYS A 58 25.16 7.23 31.24
N ASN A 59 24.78 8.51 31.27
CA ASN A 59 25.53 9.61 30.66
C ASN A 59 26.99 9.67 31.15
N ILE A 60 27.91 10.03 30.27
CA ILE A 60 29.29 10.46 30.59
C ILE A 60 29.49 11.91 30.06
N PRO A 61 30.18 12.83 30.77
CA PRO A 61 30.10 14.28 30.49
C PRO A 61 31.10 14.81 29.44
N LYS A 62 30.83 16.01 28.88
CA LYS A 62 31.74 16.76 27.97
C LYS A 62 32.48 17.90 28.69
N ARG A 63 33.78 18.08 28.37
CA ARG A 63 34.69 19.29 28.43
C ARG A 63 36.13 18.81 28.70
N TYR A 64 37.25 19.39 28.22
CA TYR A 64 37.58 20.59 27.42
C TYR A 64 38.54 20.14 26.27
N THR A 65 38.33 20.41 24.97
CA THR A 65 38.61 21.62 24.16
C THR A 65 40.07 22.11 24.05
N LYS A 66 40.73 21.78 22.93
CA LYS A 66 41.59 22.61 22.01
C LYS A 66 42.35 21.64 21.10
N LEU A 67 42.84 21.95 19.90
CA LEU A 67 42.60 22.86 18.76
C LEU A 67 43.82 22.61 17.82
N GLU A 68 43.77 23.03 16.55
CA GLU A 68 44.75 22.73 15.47
C GLU A 68 44.57 21.32 14.84
N GLY A 69 44.67 21.12 13.52
CA GLY A 69 44.89 22.06 12.40
C GLY A 69 43.76 22.05 11.34
N ILE A 70 43.92 22.85 10.28
CA ILE A 70 43.00 22.99 9.12
C ILE A 70 43.81 22.84 7.83
N ASP A 71 43.26 22.15 6.83
CA ASP A 71 43.78 22.06 5.45
C ASP A 71 42.79 22.74 4.48
N PRO A 72 43.19 23.31 3.33
CA PRO A 72 42.72 24.66 2.96
C PRO A 72 41.72 24.75 1.79
N GLU A 73 41.21 23.64 1.25
CA GLU A 73 40.40 23.66 0.00
C GLU A 73 38.97 24.20 0.15
N GLU A 74 38.41 24.30 1.36
CA GLU A 74 37.06 24.87 1.60
C GLU A 74 37.00 26.41 1.48
N ARG A 75 37.61 27.00 0.43
CA ARG A 75 37.65 28.47 0.26
C ARG A 75 37.32 29.07 -1.11
N GLU A 76 37.26 28.30 -2.19
CA GLU A 76 36.94 28.84 -3.53
C GLU A 76 35.54 28.46 -4.09
N VAL A 77 34.71 27.75 -3.31
CA VAL A 77 33.34 27.37 -3.74
C VAL A 77 32.27 28.40 -3.34
N PHE A 78 32.60 29.38 -2.48
CA PHE A 78 31.64 30.37 -1.95
C PHE A 78 31.93 31.83 -2.32
N HIS A 79 32.34 32.08 -3.58
CA HIS A 79 32.35 33.44 -4.16
C HIS A 79 31.89 33.48 -5.63
N GLY A 80 30.80 32.77 -5.96
CA GLY A 80 30.27 32.68 -7.34
C GLY A 80 28.82 33.13 -7.58
N PHE A 81 27.96 33.22 -6.55
CA PHE A 81 26.52 33.44 -6.76
C PHE A 81 25.85 34.36 -5.73
N GLN A 82 26.01 35.68 -5.89
CA GLN A 82 24.95 36.64 -5.59
C GLN A 82 25.19 38.02 -6.23
N THR A 83 24.45 38.30 -7.32
CA THR A 83 23.60 39.48 -7.59
C THR A 83 23.69 40.03 -9.02
N SER A 84 22.78 39.58 -9.89
CA SER A 84 22.32 40.30 -11.09
C SER A 84 20.81 40.07 -11.22
N PHE A 85 19.99 41.04 -10.80
CA PHE A 85 18.52 40.92 -10.81
C PHE A 85 17.90 41.77 -11.94
N LEU A 86 17.26 41.09 -12.92
CA LEU A 86 16.02 41.53 -13.62
C LEU A 86 16.04 42.89 -14.40
N PRO A 87 14.96 43.33 -15.08
CA PRO A 87 13.82 42.62 -15.71
C PRO A 87 13.53 43.04 -17.18
N HIS A 88 12.43 42.48 -17.75
CA HIS A 88 11.54 43.03 -18.80
C HIS A 88 11.94 43.09 -20.30
N GLU A 89 11.16 42.37 -21.10
CA GLU A 89 10.37 42.77 -22.29
C GLU A 89 9.23 41.70 -22.36
N GLU A 90 7.91 41.93 -22.48
CA GLU A 90 7.05 43.01 -23.00
C GLU A 90 7.10 43.28 -24.52
N ILE A 91 6.35 42.45 -25.28
CA ILE A 91 5.63 42.83 -26.53
C ILE A 91 4.25 42.15 -26.44
N ILE A 92 3.18 42.84 -26.02
CA ILE A 92 2.32 43.81 -26.74
C ILE A 92 1.24 43.13 -27.63
N PHE A 93 -0.03 43.48 -27.38
CA PHE A 93 -1.12 43.28 -28.35
C PHE A 93 -1.05 44.36 -29.43
N SER A 94 -1.10 43.98 -30.71
CA SER A 94 -1.35 44.92 -31.82
C SER A 94 -2.57 44.47 -32.65
N GLN A 95 -3.35 45.44 -33.12
CA GLN A 95 -4.42 45.18 -34.09
C GLN A 95 -3.83 44.91 -35.48
N ARG A 96 -4.67 44.40 -36.40
CA ARG A 96 -4.35 44.36 -37.84
C ARG A 96 -4.08 45.78 -38.35
N ASP A 97 -3.08 45.93 -39.21
CA ASP A 97 -3.29 46.67 -40.46
C ASP A 97 -2.41 46.09 -41.60
N THR A 98 -2.45 46.72 -42.77
CA THR A 98 -2.19 46.09 -44.08
C THR A 98 -0.86 46.44 -44.75
N ASN A 99 -0.52 45.67 -45.80
CA ASN A 99 0.44 45.92 -46.89
C ASN A 99 1.91 45.46 -46.77
N TYR A 100 2.37 44.77 -47.85
CA TYR A 100 3.74 44.57 -48.38
C TYR A 100 4.88 44.26 -47.38
N SER A 101 5.39 43.03 -47.24
CA SER A 101 6.13 42.16 -48.19
C SER A 101 7.63 42.48 -48.39
N GLU A 102 8.51 41.69 -47.76
CA GLU A 102 9.59 40.95 -48.43
C GLU A 102 10.20 39.88 -47.50
N LEU A 103 11.00 38.94 -48.04
CA LEU A 103 11.52 37.78 -47.32
C LEU A 103 12.94 38.03 -46.78
N TYR A 104 13.27 37.46 -45.62
CA TYR A 104 14.51 36.67 -45.46
C TYR A 104 14.28 35.39 -44.65
N LYS A 105 15.22 34.45 -44.76
CA LYS A 105 14.99 33.01 -44.46
C LYS A 105 15.49 32.59 -43.08
N GLY A 106 14.66 31.87 -42.33
CA GLY A 106 15.06 31.02 -41.21
C GLY A 106 14.19 29.76 -41.20
N ASN A 107 14.79 28.58 -41.14
CA ASN A 107 14.06 27.31 -41.25
C ASN A 107 13.46 26.88 -39.89
N VAL A 108 12.14 26.95 -39.76
CA VAL A 108 11.39 26.26 -38.69
C VAL A 108 10.80 24.98 -39.25
N THR A 109 11.05 23.83 -38.61
CA THR A 109 10.53 22.52 -39.04
C THR A 109 9.61 21.89 -37.99
N SER A 110 8.34 22.24 -38.05
CA SER A 110 7.24 21.55 -37.37
C SER A 110 6.00 21.57 -38.25
N ASP A 111 5.32 20.43 -38.41
CA ASP A 111 4.09 20.33 -39.23
C ASP A 111 3.00 21.28 -38.70
N ILE A 112 2.62 22.27 -39.51
CA ILE A 112 1.50 23.18 -39.21
C ILE A 112 0.21 22.59 -39.79
N ILE A 113 -0.84 22.51 -38.97
CA ILE A 113 -2.21 22.23 -39.41
C ILE A 113 -2.99 23.55 -39.33
N ILE A 114 -3.43 24.05 -40.48
CA ILE A 114 -4.28 25.24 -40.60
C ILE A 114 -5.72 24.77 -40.83
N TRP A 115 -6.67 25.47 -40.20
CA TRP A 115 -8.10 25.37 -40.49
C TRP A 115 -8.55 26.74 -41.03
N ASP A 116 -9.18 26.77 -42.19
CA ASP A 116 -9.87 27.97 -42.68
C ASP A 116 -11.30 28.01 -42.13
N ASP A 117 -11.68 29.15 -41.55
CA ASP A 117 -13.06 29.46 -41.17
C ASP A 117 -13.76 30.14 -42.36
N GLU A 118 -14.42 29.36 -43.22
CA GLU A 118 -15.71 29.79 -43.83
C GLU A 118 -16.50 28.62 -44.47
N GLU A 119 -17.83 28.80 -44.49
CA GLU A 119 -18.84 27.93 -45.13
C GLU A 119 -19.02 26.48 -44.57
N ARG A 120 -19.99 25.73 -45.11
CA ARG A 120 -20.65 24.60 -44.42
C ARG A 120 -20.51 23.25 -45.13
N HIS A 121 -20.46 22.20 -44.30
CA HIS A 121 -20.69 20.77 -44.57
C HIS A 121 -19.51 19.90 -45.08
N HIS A 122 -19.19 18.90 -44.26
CA HIS A 122 -18.58 17.59 -44.57
C HIS A 122 -17.09 17.49 -45.00
N HIS A 123 -16.33 16.80 -44.12
CA HIS A 123 -15.15 15.94 -44.37
C HIS A 123 -13.71 16.51 -44.40
N VAL A 124 -12.92 15.98 -43.44
CA VAL A 124 -11.52 15.48 -43.52
C VAL A 124 -10.39 16.44 -43.99
N PRO A 125 -9.43 16.79 -43.11
CA PRO A 125 -8.23 17.52 -43.52
C PRO A 125 -7.27 16.65 -44.36
N THR A 126 -6.70 17.23 -45.42
CA THR A 126 -5.86 16.52 -46.41
C THR A 126 -4.37 16.86 -46.22
N ARG A 127 -3.52 15.85 -45.97
CA ARG A 127 -2.07 16.05 -45.75
C ARG A 127 -1.28 15.93 -47.06
N PHE A 128 -0.76 17.04 -47.56
CA PHE A 128 0.17 17.04 -48.70
C PHE A 128 1.51 16.37 -48.34
N LYS A 129 1.98 15.45 -49.18
CA LYS A 129 3.37 14.95 -49.20
C LYS A 129 4.00 15.31 -50.53
N ARG A 130 5.19 15.93 -50.52
CA ARG A 130 6.05 15.96 -51.72
C ARG A 130 6.76 14.61 -51.91
N LYS A 131 6.65 14.08 -53.13
CA LYS A 131 7.49 13.04 -53.77
C LYS A 131 8.37 13.77 -54.81
N SER A 132 9.40 13.20 -55.45
CA SER A 132 10.08 11.88 -55.46
C SER A 132 11.57 12.13 -55.83
N GLN A 133 12.49 11.17 -55.98
CA GLN A 133 12.73 10.24 -57.11
C GLN A 133 14.08 9.50 -56.83
N PHE A 134 14.41 8.29 -57.31
CA PHE A 134 13.66 7.23 -58.01
C PHE A 134 14.29 5.82 -57.73
N THR A 135 13.61 4.80 -58.23
CA THR A 135 13.84 3.32 -58.32
C THR A 135 15.23 2.82 -58.78
N PHE A 136 15.58 1.52 -58.81
CA PHE A 136 14.85 0.23 -58.64
C PHE A 136 15.42 -0.56 -57.40
N THR A 137 15.55 -1.90 -57.23
CA THR A 137 15.36 -3.14 -58.04
C THR A 137 15.20 -4.36 -57.10
N SER A 138 14.77 -5.53 -57.60
CA SER A 138 14.91 -6.83 -56.90
C SER A 138 15.12 -8.01 -57.86
N SER A 139 16.37 -8.44 -58.06
CA SER A 139 16.76 -9.78 -58.54
C SER A 139 18.26 -9.82 -58.81
N ASP A 140 18.96 -10.81 -58.26
CA ASP A 140 20.14 -11.41 -58.90
C ASP A 140 20.02 -12.93 -58.79
N TYR A 141 20.33 -13.61 -59.89
CA TYR A 141 20.34 -15.06 -60.07
C TYR A 141 21.71 -15.43 -60.63
N GLY A 142 22.33 -16.52 -60.16
CA GLY A 142 23.46 -17.12 -60.88
C GLY A 142 24.58 -17.69 -60.02
N LEU A 143 24.52 -19.01 -59.83
CA LEU A 143 25.58 -19.97 -60.18
C LEU A 143 27.06 -19.48 -60.15
N GLU A 144 27.89 -20.16 -59.36
CA GLU A 144 28.89 -21.07 -59.95
C GLU A 144 29.35 -22.17 -58.96
N ASN A 145 29.69 -23.34 -59.50
CA ASN A 145 30.40 -24.41 -58.80
C ASN A 145 31.87 -24.40 -59.25
N PRO A 146 32.77 -25.02 -58.47
CA PRO A 146 33.59 -26.07 -59.10
C PRO A 146 33.48 -27.43 -58.42
N ILE A 147 33.88 -28.47 -59.16
CA ILE A 147 33.70 -29.90 -58.85
C ILE A 147 35.01 -30.52 -58.33
N TYR A 148 34.88 -31.62 -57.57
CA TYR A 148 35.85 -32.65 -57.12
C TYR A 148 36.03 -32.72 -55.59
N LYS A 149 36.10 -33.90 -54.95
CA LYS A 149 36.20 -35.30 -55.45
C LYS A 149 35.32 -36.27 -54.63
N LYS A 150 35.07 -37.46 -55.19
CA LYS A 150 34.40 -38.62 -54.56
C LYS A 150 35.39 -39.51 -53.80
N THR A 151 34.92 -40.13 -52.71
CA THR A 151 35.30 -41.43 -52.08
C THR A 151 34.30 -41.57 -50.90
N GLN A 152 33.45 -42.60 -50.67
CA GLN A 152 33.54 -44.06 -50.84
C GLN A 152 34.86 -44.57 -50.25
N ASN A 153 34.87 -45.30 -49.12
CA ASN A 153 34.10 -46.50 -48.82
C ASN A 153 33.08 -46.30 -47.66
N GLU A 154 32.03 -47.11 -47.40
CA GLU A 154 31.77 -48.58 -47.53
C GLU A 154 32.32 -49.45 -46.38
N GLU A 155 31.40 -50.32 -45.91
CA GLU A 155 31.56 -51.59 -45.17
C GLU A 155 31.85 -51.63 -43.64
N ASN A 156 30.92 -52.32 -42.96
CA ASN A 156 31.13 -53.43 -42.01
C ASN A 156 31.56 -53.17 -40.54
N GLU A 157 31.18 -54.01 -39.56
CA GLU A 157 30.01 -54.90 -39.34
C GLU A 157 30.08 -55.42 -37.88
N GLU A 158 29.06 -56.17 -37.41
CA GLU A 158 29.14 -57.11 -36.26
C GLU A 158 29.52 -56.56 -34.85
N GLU A 159 29.37 -57.33 -33.77
CA GLU A 159 28.14 -57.97 -33.29
C GLU A 159 28.23 -58.18 -31.75
N ASP A 160 27.20 -58.82 -31.19
CA ASP A 160 26.95 -59.14 -29.79
C ASP A 160 28.12 -59.73 -28.96
N ALA A 161 28.08 -59.49 -27.63
CA ALA A 161 28.26 -60.56 -26.63
C ALA A 161 27.79 -60.14 -25.22
N GLU A 162 26.85 -60.93 -24.71
CA GLU A 162 26.18 -60.87 -23.41
C GLU A 162 27.04 -61.23 -22.16
N GLU A 163 26.33 -61.20 -21.01
CA GLU A 163 26.45 -62.10 -19.85
C GLU A 163 27.43 -61.81 -18.67
N ASN A 164 26.79 -61.38 -17.57
CA ASN A 164 26.62 -62.16 -16.31
C ASN A 164 27.37 -61.80 -14.99
N VAL A 165 26.50 -61.49 -14.00
CA VAL A 165 26.43 -62.03 -12.62
C VAL A 165 27.54 -61.65 -11.61
N GLY A 166 27.06 -61.19 -10.43
CA GLY A 166 27.89 -60.92 -9.25
C GLY A 166 27.08 -60.45 -8.05
N GLU A 167 26.15 -61.26 -7.55
CA GLU A 167 25.42 -60.97 -6.30
C GLU A 167 26.32 -61.08 -5.05
N SER A 168 26.13 -60.20 -4.07
CA SER A 168 26.16 -60.56 -2.64
C SER A 168 25.63 -59.40 -1.77
N GLU A 169 25.16 -59.73 -0.57
CA GLU A 169 24.34 -58.87 0.29
C GLU A 169 24.79 -59.01 1.78
N ILE A 170 24.18 -58.22 2.67
CA ILE A 170 23.98 -58.48 4.12
C ILE A 170 25.14 -58.20 5.12
N ASP A 171 24.82 -57.30 6.07
CA ASP A 171 25.16 -57.18 7.50
C ASP A 171 26.61 -57.19 8.04
N TYR A 172 26.91 -56.26 8.98
CA TYR A 172 26.64 -56.54 10.42
C TYR A 172 26.57 -55.29 11.33
N GLU A 173 26.16 -55.55 12.57
CA GLU A 173 25.64 -54.62 13.58
C GLU A 173 26.63 -53.62 14.23
N SER A 174 26.04 -52.65 14.92
CA SER A 174 26.64 -51.72 15.87
C SER A 174 27.50 -52.33 16.99
N LYS A 175 28.42 -51.53 17.55
CA LYS A 175 28.61 -51.45 19.01
C LYS A 175 29.18 -50.12 19.48
N SER A 176 28.77 -49.72 20.68
CA SER A 176 29.27 -48.58 21.44
C SER A 176 30.51 -48.93 22.26
N ASN A 177 31.31 -47.92 22.64
CA ASN A 177 31.69 -47.74 24.06
C ASN A 177 32.22 -46.32 24.36
N GLU A 178 32.30 -46.02 25.65
CA GLU A 178 32.79 -44.77 26.26
C GLU A 178 34.36 -44.75 26.27
N GLN A 179 35.12 -43.70 26.61
CA GLN A 179 35.14 -43.01 27.91
C GLN A 179 36.20 -41.85 27.90
N TYR A 180 35.89 -40.73 28.58
CA TYR A 180 36.69 -39.64 29.21
C TYR A 180 38.23 -39.51 28.98
N ASP A 181 38.72 -38.25 28.91
CA ASP A 181 39.67 -37.66 29.90
C ASP A 181 39.85 -36.13 29.74
N GLU A 182 40.58 -35.47 30.67
CA GLU A 182 40.55 -34.02 30.97
C GLU A 182 41.87 -33.23 30.67
N GLU A 183 41.77 -31.88 30.72
CA GLU A 183 42.80 -30.81 30.89
C GLU A 183 44.09 -30.76 30.02
N GLY A 184 44.57 -29.55 29.64
CA GLY A 184 45.68 -29.43 28.66
C GLY A 184 46.54 -28.15 28.54
N ASN A 185 46.22 -27.03 29.21
CA ASN A 185 47.11 -25.87 29.44
C ASN A 185 47.56 -24.96 28.23
N LEU A 186 48.20 -23.84 28.57
CA LEU A 186 48.61 -22.70 27.71
C LEU A 186 49.76 -23.00 26.72
N GLN A 187 49.79 -22.30 25.58
CA GLN A 187 50.89 -21.36 25.27
C GLN A 187 50.60 -20.35 24.15
N SER A 188 51.29 -19.20 24.21
CA SER A 188 51.24 -18.11 23.23
C SER A 188 52.62 -17.89 22.59
N VAL A 189 52.72 -17.86 21.24
CA VAL A 189 53.93 -17.42 20.52
C VAL A 189 53.56 -16.70 19.20
N VAL A 190 53.86 -15.40 19.16
CA VAL A 190 54.56 -14.61 18.11
C VAL A 190 54.15 -14.70 16.63
N HIS A 191 53.87 -13.53 16.02
CA HIS A 191 53.89 -13.28 14.57
C HIS A 191 55.31 -13.29 13.98
N PRO A 192 55.48 -13.75 12.72
CA PRO A 192 56.48 -13.22 11.80
C PRO A 192 55.82 -12.34 10.72
N GLU A 193 56.36 -11.13 10.53
CA GLU A 193 56.16 -10.33 9.31
C GLU A 193 57.16 -10.75 8.22
N ILE A 194 56.81 -10.55 6.95
CA ILE A 194 57.71 -10.17 5.82
C ILE A 194 56.79 -9.85 4.62
N TYR A 195 56.67 -8.56 4.27
CA TYR A 195 57.33 -7.94 3.12
C TYR A 195 56.95 -8.59 1.77
N VAL A 196 55.93 -8.08 1.06
CA VAL A 196 55.93 -6.87 0.20
C VAL A 196 56.49 -7.15 -1.19
N ASP A 197 55.65 -6.91 -2.21
CA ASP A 197 56.07 -6.19 -3.42
C ASP A 197 54.98 -5.17 -3.81
N ARG A 198 55.39 -4.04 -4.39
CA ARG A 198 54.53 -2.92 -4.82
C ARG A 198 55.27 -2.05 -5.84
N GLY A 199 54.85 -2.10 -7.10
CA GLY A 199 55.18 -1.08 -8.10
C GLY A 199 55.33 -1.63 -9.52
N PRO A 200 55.53 -0.75 -10.52
CA PRO A 200 55.53 0.71 -10.42
C PRO A 200 54.17 1.35 -10.81
N LEU A 201 53.93 2.55 -10.29
CA LEU A 201 53.17 3.58 -10.99
C LEU A 201 54.15 4.32 -11.92
N ASP A 202 53.66 4.84 -13.04
CA ASP A 202 54.26 6.00 -13.70
C ASP A 202 53.12 6.88 -14.26
N ASP A 203 53.28 8.19 -14.12
CA ASP A 203 52.22 9.17 -14.36
C ASP A 203 52.19 9.67 -15.81
N VAL A 204 51.09 10.33 -16.20
CA VAL A 204 51.12 11.75 -16.60
C VAL A 204 49.69 12.31 -16.69
N GLU A 205 49.51 13.49 -16.13
CA GLU A 205 48.24 14.23 -16.08
C GLU A 205 48.03 15.10 -17.35
N GLN A 206 46.86 15.74 -17.45
CA GLN A 206 46.39 16.57 -18.58
C GLN A 206 45.91 15.73 -19.79
N VAL A 207 44.85 16.09 -20.52
CA VAL A 207 44.24 17.42 -20.71
C VAL A 207 42.72 17.38 -20.49
N ARG A 208 42.22 18.17 -19.53
CA ARG A 208 40.77 18.40 -19.29
C ARG A 208 40.23 19.49 -20.23
N ARG A 209 40.04 19.18 -21.52
CA ARG A 209 39.35 20.06 -22.48
C ARG A 209 37.85 19.76 -22.48
N GLN A 210 37.04 20.79 -22.22
CA GLN A 210 35.65 20.80 -22.66
C GLN A 210 35.64 20.91 -24.19
N PRO A 211 34.87 20.09 -24.91
CA PRO A 211 34.28 20.52 -26.17
C PRO A 211 33.05 21.38 -25.86
N GLU A 212 33.03 22.62 -26.36
CA GLU A 212 31.77 23.34 -26.53
C GLU A 212 31.00 22.65 -27.66
N LEU A 213 30.07 21.77 -27.29
CA LEU A 213 29.18 21.12 -28.25
C LEU A 213 27.97 22.03 -28.51
N GLU A 214 27.90 22.54 -29.73
CA GLU A 214 26.78 23.34 -30.22
C GLU A 214 25.44 22.57 -30.11
N GLU A 215 24.32 23.28 -30.02
CA GLU A 215 22.98 22.71 -29.81
C GLU A 215 22.47 21.78 -30.94
N ALA A 216 23.29 21.50 -31.96
CA ALA A 216 22.98 20.60 -33.07
C ALA A 216 23.15 19.11 -32.76
N GLU A 217 24.13 18.70 -31.95
CA GLU A 217 24.47 17.26 -31.81
C GLU A 217 23.58 16.48 -30.83
N MET A 218 22.84 17.17 -29.95
CA MET A 218 21.79 16.55 -29.12
C MET A 218 20.65 15.92 -29.95
N GLY A 219 20.54 16.21 -31.24
CA GLY A 219 19.58 15.58 -32.16
C GLY A 219 19.95 14.19 -32.68
N SER A 220 21.22 13.77 -32.60
CA SER A 220 21.72 12.59 -33.34
C SER A 220 21.79 11.30 -32.51
N ALA A 221 22.21 11.39 -31.24
CA ALA A 221 22.36 10.22 -30.35
C ALA A 221 21.04 9.44 -30.11
N ALA A 222 19.89 10.09 -30.33
CA ALA A 222 18.56 9.51 -30.16
C ALA A 222 18.15 8.48 -31.25
N HIS A 223 19.02 8.15 -32.22
CA HIS A 223 18.68 7.29 -33.37
C HIS A 223 19.56 6.05 -33.60
N MET A 224 20.47 5.70 -32.68
CA MET A 224 21.17 4.40 -32.72
C MET A 224 20.79 3.38 -31.63
N TYR A 225 19.97 3.76 -30.64
CA TYR A 225 19.24 2.77 -29.84
C TYR A 225 18.07 2.18 -30.64
N LYS A 226 18.36 1.15 -31.45
CA LYS A 226 17.33 0.15 -31.76
C LYS A 226 16.87 -0.44 -30.43
N PRO A 227 15.57 -0.40 -30.07
CA PRO A 227 15.10 -1.12 -28.91
C PRO A 227 15.37 -2.61 -29.16
N VAL A 228 16.14 -3.23 -28.27
CA VAL A 228 16.13 -4.70 -28.15
C VAL A 228 14.65 -5.07 -27.95
N LYS A 229 14.10 -5.89 -28.85
CA LYS A 229 12.71 -6.32 -28.72
C LYS A 229 12.57 -6.96 -27.33
N PRO A 230 11.67 -6.49 -26.45
CA PRO A 230 11.47 -7.13 -25.15
C PRO A 230 11.18 -8.61 -25.42
N HIS A 231 12.00 -9.50 -24.86
CA HIS A 231 12.03 -10.89 -25.31
C HIS A 231 10.63 -11.51 -25.18
N SER A 232 10.11 -11.99 -26.31
CA SER A 232 8.70 -12.34 -26.49
C SER A 232 8.33 -13.69 -25.87
N GLY A 233 8.90 -14.02 -24.72
CA GLY A 233 8.71 -15.27 -23.98
C GLY A 233 7.79 -15.18 -22.75
N ILE A 234 7.57 -13.98 -22.18
CA ILE A 234 6.78 -13.81 -20.94
C ILE A 234 5.49 -13.01 -21.17
N HIS A 235 5.53 -11.93 -21.96
CA HIS A 235 4.31 -11.26 -22.46
C HIS A 235 3.42 -12.21 -23.28
N SER A 236 4.01 -13.30 -23.75
CA SER A 236 3.37 -14.38 -24.49
C SER A 236 2.85 -15.51 -23.61
N PHE A 237 3.17 -15.65 -22.30
CA PHE A 237 2.65 -16.76 -21.47
C PHE A 237 1.11 -16.83 -21.51
N TRP A 238 0.43 -15.72 -21.24
CA TRP A 238 -1.04 -15.58 -21.34
C TRP A 238 -1.59 -15.61 -22.80
N LYS A 239 -0.77 -16.02 -23.77
CA LYS A 239 -1.08 -16.17 -25.19
C LYS A 239 -0.48 -17.45 -25.80
N ILE A 240 0.35 -18.19 -25.06
CA ILE A 240 1.07 -19.38 -25.53
C ILE A 240 0.15 -20.59 -25.35
N GLN A 241 -0.31 -21.11 -26.48
CA GLN A 241 -0.64 -22.52 -26.60
C GLN A 241 0.66 -23.21 -27.03
N GLY A 242 1.41 -23.71 -26.04
CA GLY A 242 2.67 -24.41 -26.22
C GLY A 242 2.63 -25.78 -25.56
N ASP A 243 3.29 -26.75 -26.17
CA ASP A 243 3.52 -28.08 -25.58
C ASP A 243 4.59 -28.05 -24.47
N ARG A 244 4.73 -29.18 -23.77
CA ARG A 244 5.68 -29.37 -22.67
C ARG A 244 7.12 -29.07 -23.08
N GLU A 245 7.49 -29.48 -24.29
CA GLU A 245 8.85 -29.40 -24.82
C GLU A 245 9.23 -27.94 -25.13
N THR A 246 8.41 -27.24 -25.90
CA THR A 246 8.57 -25.81 -26.23
C THR A 246 8.69 -24.95 -24.98
N ILE A 247 7.88 -25.22 -23.95
CA ILE A 247 7.89 -24.48 -22.69
C ILE A 247 9.17 -24.76 -21.90
N ARG A 248 9.62 -26.01 -21.80
CA ARG A 248 10.87 -26.35 -21.11
C ARG A 248 12.11 -25.83 -21.84
N HIS A 249 12.17 -25.90 -23.17
CA HIS A 249 13.25 -25.28 -23.95
C HIS A 249 13.29 -23.76 -23.78
N THR A 250 12.13 -23.10 -23.77
CA THR A 250 12.03 -21.65 -23.55
C THR A 250 12.54 -21.27 -22.15
N GLN A 251 12.08 -21.98 -21.11
CA GLN A 251 12.53 -21.76 -19.73
C GLN A 251 14.03 -22.03 -19.57
N ALA A 252 14.54 -23.15 -20.11
CA ALA A 252 15.96 -23.49 -20.05
C ALA A 252 16.85 -22.42 -20.71
N SER A 253 16.41 -21.88 -21.85
CA SER A 253 17.09 -20.79 -22.56
C SER A 253 17.13 -19.50 -21.71
N ILE A 254 15.98 -19.10 -21.14
CA ILE A 254 15.88 -17.92 -20.27
C ILE A 254 16.77 -18.07 -19.02
N MET A 255 16.67 -19.21 -18.33
CA MET A 255 17.48 -19.47 -17.14
C MET A 255 18.99 -19.41 -17.46
N LYS A 256 19.41 -20.00 -18.59
CA LYS A 256 20.80 -19.99 -19.07
C LYS A 256 21.33 -18.61 -19.42
N GLN A 257 20.47 -17.68 -19.87
CA GLN A 257 20.87 -16.30 -20.19
C GLN A 257 21.15 -15.45 -18.95
N TYR A 258 20.45 -15.68 -17.84
CA TYR A 258 20.60 -14.87 -16.63
C TYR A 258 21.82 -15.25 -15.78
N MET A 259 22.31 -16.49 -15.92
CA MET A 259 23.46 -16.99 -15.17
C MET A 259 24.77 -16.32 -15.58
N ASP A 260 25.60 -16.02 -14.59
CA ASP A 260 27.03 -15.76 -14.79
C ASP A 260 27.79 -17.04 -14.42
N LYS A 261 28.47 -17.65 -15.41
CA LYS A 261 29.15 -18.94 -15.24
C LYS A 261 30.61 -18.81 -14.77
N GLU A 262 31.16 -17.60 -14.77
CA GLU A 262 32.52 -17.33 -14.29
C GLU A 262 32.52 -17.07 -12.76
N ALA A 263 31.35 -16.79 -12.18
CA ALA A 263 31.16 -16.65 -10.74
C ALA A 263 31.07 -18.02 -10.03
N ASP A 264 31.76 -18.17 -8.90
CA ASP A 264 31.64 -19.37 -8.06
C ASP A 264 30.27 -19.40 -7.35
N PRO A 265 29.41 -20.42 -7.60
CA PRO A 265 28.14 -20.60 -6.89
C PRO A 265 28.29 -20.73 -5.37
N CYS A 266 29.47 -21.13 -4.89
CA CYS A 266 29.80 -21.27 -3.48
C CYS A 266 30.39 -19.99 -2.84
N HIS A 267 30.60 -18.94 -3.64
CA HIS A 267 31.03 -17.61 -3.19
C HIS A 267 29.89 -16.58 -3.24
N ASP A 268 29.21 -16.44 -4.38
CA ASP A 268 27.98 -15.63 -4.48
C ASP A 268 26.99 -16.29 -5.45
N PHE A 269 26.05 -17.06 -4.90
CA PHE A 269 25.04 -17.74 -5.70
C PHE A 269 24.06 -16.78 -6.39
N TYR A 270 23.91 -15.54 -5.90
CA TYR A 270 23.11 -14.54 -6.59
C TYR A 270 23.83 -14.03 -7.85
N GLN A 271 25.13 -13.78 -7.78
CA GLN A 271 25.91 -13.46 -8.98
C GLN A 271 25.86 -14.65 -9.96
N TYR A 272 26.10 -15.88 -9.50
CA TYR A 272 26.02 -17.07 -10.36
C TYR A 272 24.65 -17.25 -11.05
N ALA A 273 23.55 -17.05 -10.32
CA ALA A 273 22.20 -17.25 -10.86
C ALA A 273 21.66 -16.05 -11.67
N CYS A 274 22.07 -14.82 -11.36
CA CYS A 274 21.45 -13.58 -11.86
C CYS A 274 22.45 -12.55 -12.42
N GLY A 275 23.75 -12.81 -12.47
CA GLY A 275 24.78 -11.81 -12.78
C GLY A 275 24.62 -11.12 -14.14
N ASN A 276 24.11 -11.85 -15.14
CA ASN A 276 23.80 -11.29 -16.47
C ASN A 276 22.40 -10.63 -16.55
N TRP A 277 21.54 -10.83 -15.55
CA TRP A 277 20.16 -10.31 -15.55
C TRP A 277 20.06 -8.78 -15.67
N PRO A 278 20.84 -7.95 -14.94
CA PRO A 278 20.75 -6.49 -15.02
C PRO A 278 21.16 -5.91 -16.38
N ALA A 279 22.08 -6.56 -17.08
CA ALA A 279 22.50 -6.17 -18.43
C ALA A 279 21.44 -6.52 -19.48
N LEU A 280 20.75 -7.65 -19.31
CA LEU A 280 19.65 -8.10 -20.18
C LEU A 280 18.33 -7.36 -19.90
N ASN A 281 18.12 -6.91 -18.66
CA ASN A 281 16.88 -6.26 -18.19
C ASN A 281 17.19 -4.91 -17.51
N PRO A 282 17.71 -3.91 -18.26
CA PRO A 282 18.04 -2.60 -17.70
C PRO A 282 16.80 -1.91 -17.12
N ILE A 283 16.98 -1.19 -16.00
CA ILE A 283 15.87 -0.56 -15.27
C ILE A 283 15.16 0.47 -16.16
N PRO A 284 13.86 0.29 -16.49
CA PRO A 284 13.14 1.26 -17.32
C PRO A 284 13.14 2.67 -16.73
N ALA A 285 13.15 3.68 -17.59
CA ALA A 285 13.11 5.09 -17.19
C ALA A 285 11.88 5.42 -16.33
N ASP A 286 10.75 4.71 -16.52
CA ASP A 286 9.53 4.87 -15.73
C ASP A 286 9.47 4.00 -14.46
N LYS A 287 10.60 3.41 -14.03
CA LYS A 287 10.71 2.61 -12.81
C LYS A 287 11.85 3.04 -11.88
N ALA A 288 11.63 2.77 -10.59
CA ALA A 288 12.58 2.94 -9.49
C ALA A 288 13.57 1.75 -9.37
N GLY A 289 13.14 0.58 -9.85
CA GLY A 289 13.90 -0.66 -9.96
C GLY A 289 13.14 -1.63 -10.84
N TYR A 290 13.81 -2.69 -11.30
CA TYR A 290 13.23 -3.73 -12.12
C TYR A 290 13.72 -5.07 -11.61
N ASP A 291 12.81 -5.99 -11.37
CA ASP A 291 13.05 -7.34 -10.87
C ASP A 291 12.04 -8.31 -11.50
N THR A 292 12.22 -9.62 -11.27
CA THR A 292 11.31 -10.65 -11.80
C THR A 292 9.84 -10.40 -11.42
N PHE A 293 9.54 -9.82 -10.25
CA PHE A 293 8.16 -9.47 -9.87
C PHE A 293 7.64 -8.26 -10.67
N GLU A 294 8.43 -7.20 -10.83
CA GLU A 294 8.09 -6.01 -11.60
C GLU A 294 7.90 -6.29 -13.09
N MET A 295 8.68 -7.21 -13.64
CA MET A 295 8.51 -7.74 -14.99
C MET A 295 7.14 -8.44 -15.14
N LEU A 296 6.74 -9.26 -14.16
CA LEU A 296 5.47 -9.97 -14.21
C LEU A 296 4.25 -9.08 -13.94
N ARG A 297 4.39 -8.05 -13.09
CA ARG A 297 3.37 -7.02 -12.90
C ARG A 297 3.11 -6.25 -14.19
N GLU A 298 4.16 -5.91 -14.93
CA GLU A 298 4.04 -5.21 -16.20
C GLU A 298 3.42 -6.06 -17.31
N ASN A 299 3.82 -7.33 -17.43
CA ASN A 299 3.19 -8.29 -18.34
C ASN A 299 1.71 -8.52 -17.99
N LEU A 300 1.36 -8.58 -16.70
CA LEU A 300 -0.02 -8.66 -16.25
C LEU A 300 -0.81 -7.37 -16.58
N ASP A 301 -0.26 -6.18 -16.31
CA ASP A 301 -0.91 -4.90 -16.61
C ASP A 301 -1.26 -4.76 -18.10
N HIS A 302 -0.41 -5.27 -19.00
CA HIS A 302 -0.73 -5.34 -20.43
C HIS A 302 -1.91 -6.27 -20.74
N VAL A 303 -2.01 -7.42 -20.08
CA VAL A 303 -3.16 -8.33 -20.20
C VAL A 303 -4.45 -7.70 -19.65
N LEU A 304 -4.37 -6.97 -18.54
CA LEU A 304 -5.49 -6.24 -17.95
C LEU A 304 -5.93 -5.07 -18.85
N LYS A 305 -5.01 -4.44 -19.57
CA LYS A 305 -5.31 -3.43 -20.59
C LYS A 305 -6.11 -4.01 -21.77
N GLU A 306 -5.70 -5.16 -22.31
CA GLU A 306 -6.46 -5.86 -23.38
C GLU A 306 -7.88 -6.28 -22.95
N LEU A 307 -8.10 -6.49 -21.65
CA LEU A 307 -9.42 -6.79 -21.10
C LEU A 307 -10.28 -5.54 -20.92
N LEU A 308 -9.67 -4.41 -20.57
CA LEU A 308 -10.40 -3.18 -20.24
C LEU A 308 -10.74 -2.32 -21.46
N GLU A 309 -9.88 -2.28 -22.47
CA GLU A 309 -10.09 -1.48 -23.68
C GLU A 309 -11.33 -1.91 -24.49
N PHE A 310 -12.00 -0.94 -25.11
CA PHE A 310 -13.11 -1.18 -26.04
C PHE A 310 -12.57 -1.40 -27.46
N ARG A 311 -13.07 -2.42 -28.16
CA ARG A 311 -12.65 -2.69 -29.55
C ARG A 311 -13.30 -1.67 -30.49
N LYS A 312 -12.63 -1.32 -31.60
CA LYS A 312 -13.10 -0.27 -32.54
C LYS A 312 -14.55 -0.43 -33.04
N ASN A 313 -15.02 -1.68 -33.16
CA ASN A 313 -16.35 -2.02 -33.67
C ASN A 313 -17.27 -2.57 -32.56
N GLU A 314 -16.91 -2.43 -31.29
CA GLU A 314 -17.70 -2.88 -30.16
C GLU A 314 -18.83 -1.89 -29.85
N TYR A 315 -20.05 -2.40 -29.64
CA TYR A 315 -21.16 -1.54 -29.22
C TYR A 315 -20.94 -1.04 -27.78
N VAL A 316 -20.39 0.16 -27.67
CA VAL A 316 -20.42 0.94 -26.44
C VAL A 316 -21.72 1.74 -26.44
N PRO A 317 -22.57 1.67 -25.40
CA PRO A 317 -23.64 2.64 -25.23
C PRO A 317 -23.06 4.06 -25.27
N THR A 318 -23.60 4.95 -26.10
CA THR A 318 -23.13 6.34 -26.24
C THR A 318 -24.09 7.34 -25.60
N ASN A 319 -25.40 7.08 -25.72
CA ASN A 319 -26.45 7.90 -25.11
C ASN A 319 -26.62 7.54 -23.63
N PHE A 320 -25.78 8.13 -22.77
CA PHE A 320 -25.92 8.00 -21.33
C PHE A 320 -27.05 8.88 -20.78
N PRO A 321 -27.80 8.41 -19.77
CA PRO A 321 -28.98 9.09 -19.25
C PRO A 321 -28.65 10.28 -18.33
N GLY A 322 -28.15 11.36 -18.94
CA GLY A 322 -27.91 12.66 -18.31
C GLY A 322 -26.54 12.81 -17.62
N PRO A 323 -26.05 14.05 -17.44
CA PRO A 323 -24.69 14.34 -16.95
C PRO A 323 -24.50 14.14 -15.43
N HIS A 324 -25.42 13.42 -14.76
CA HIS A 324 -25.72 13.56 -13.34
C HIS A 324 -24.88 12.67 -12.40
N LEU A 325 -23.56 12.80 -12.54
CA LEU A 325 -22.61 12.61 -11.43
C LEU A 325 -22.08 14.01 -11.06
N ASP A 326 -22.90 14.75 -10.31
CA ASP A 326 -22.56 16.05 -9.72
C ASP A 326 -21.94 15.83 -8.33
N LEU A 327 -20.89 16.56 -8.00
CA LEU A 327 -20.29 16.55 -6.67
C LEU A 327 -21.29 17.00 -5.59
N LYS A 328 -22.14 18.01 -5.89
CA LYS A 328 -23.06 18.63 -4.92
C LYS A 328 -24.20 17.71 -4.53
N ASP A 329 -24.87 17.07 -5.49
CA ASP A 329 -25.90 16.04 -5.19
C ASP A 329 -25.32 14.90 -4.36
N ASN A 330 -24.09 14.49 -4.70
CA ASN A 330 -23.37 13.44 -3.99
C ASN A 330 -22.93 13.85 -2.58
N PHE A 331 -22.60 15.12 -2.29
CA PHE A 331 -22.12 15.60 -0.99
C PHE A 331 -23.21 16.11 -0.06
N LEU A 332 -24.15 16.93 -0.56
CA LEU A 332 -25.14 17.62 0.27
C LEU A 332 -26.13 16.64 0.91
N THR A 333 -26.33 15.48 0.26
CA THR A 333 -27.07 14.33 0.82
C THR A 333 -26.33 13.59 1.94
N MET A 334 -25.02 13.82 2.11
CA MET A 334 -24.19 13.24 3.18
C MET A 334 -24.09 14.13 4.41
N THR A 335 -23.91 15.45 4.22
CA THR A 335 -23.44 16.36 5.29
C THR A 335 -24.53 16.80 6.26
N GLN A 336 -25.77 16.29 6.13
CA GLN A 336 -26.83 16.48 7.13
C GLN A 336 -27.53 15.17 7.51
N PRO A 337 -26.84 14.22 8.16
CA PRO A 337 -27.54 13.21 8.96
C PRO A 337 -28.14 13.97 10.15
N SER A 338 -29.43 14.33 10.05
CA SER A 338 -30.20 14.99 11.13
C SER A 338 -30.15 14.23 12.47
N ILE A 339 -29.75 12.96 12.41
CA ILE A 339 -29.37 12.06 13.49
C ILE A 339 -28.20 12.62 14.33
N CYS A 340 -27.10 13.05 13.69
CA CYS A 340 -25.83 13.38 14.35
C CYS A 340 -25.79 14.81 14.93
N SER A 341 -26.53 15.76 14.36
CA SER A 341 -26.63 17.13 14.88
C SER A 341 -27.35 17.21 16.25
N SER A 342 -27.88 16.10 16.77
CA SER A 342 -28.71 16.05 17.99
C SER A 342 -27.93 16.09 19.31
N ASN A 343 -26.59 15.97 19.31
CA ASN A 343 -25.82 15.99 20.56
C ASN A 343 -25.88 17.35 21.30
N LEU A 344 -26.20 18.47 20.64
CA LEU A 344 -26.49 19.74 21.35
C LEU A 344 -27.74 19.66 22.24
N ASP A 345 -28.72 18.83 21.89
CA ASP A 345 -29.93 18.64 22.71
C ASP A 345 -29.69 17.67 23.88
N LYS A 346 -28.71 16.76 23.82
CA LYS A 346 -28.46 15.81 24.93
C LYS A 346 -28.18 16.51 26.26
N LYS A 347 -27.35 17.55 26.26
CA LYS A 347 -27.09 18.33 27.50
C LYS A 347 -28.36 18.97 28.05
N GLN A 348 -29.25 19.47 27.17
CA GLN A 348 -30.56 19.98 27.58
C GLN A 348 -31.51 18.88 28.06
N VAL A 349 -31.48 17.69 27.46
CA VAL A 349 -32.29 16.53 27.85
C VAL A 349 -31.81 15.94 29.19
N ASP A 350 -30.51 15.86 29.44
CA ASP A 350 -29.94 15.40 30.70
C ASP A 350 -30.19 16.41 31.83
N ASP A 351 -30.08 17.72 31.56
CA ASP A 351 -30.53 18.75 32.50
C ASP A 351 -32.06 18.67 32.71
N PHE A 352 -32.86 18.42 31.67
CA PHE A 352 -34.31 18.23 31.81
C PHE A 352 -34.63 16.96 32.63
N LEU A 353 -33.85 15.89 32.52
CA LEU A 353 -33.99 14.66 33.30
C LEU A 353 -33.51 14.82 34.75
N LYS A 354 -32.46 15.61 35.02
CA LYS A 354 -32.09 16.03 36.39
C LYS A 354 -33.20 16.83 37.04
N ASN A 355 -33.63 17.92 36.41
CA ASN A 355 -34.71 18.77 36.90
C ASN A 355 -36.04 17.99 37.03
N SER A 356 -36.32 17.06 36.12
CA SER A 356 -37.46 16.13 36.23
C SER A 356 -37.37 15.25 37.47
N LYS A 357 -36.20 14.69 37.80
CA LYS A 357 -35.99 13.89 39.03
C LYS A 357 -36.10 14.73 40.31
N GLU A 358 -35.69 15.99 40.30
CA GLU A 358 -35.95 16.92 41.42
C GLU A 358 -37.44 17.23 41.57
N ILE A 359 -38.14 17.48 40.46
CA ILE A 359 -39.60 17.64 40.46
C ILE A 359 -40.30 16.38 40.96
N SER A 360 -39.85 15.18 40.58
CA SER A 360 -40.36 13.90 41.10
C SER A 360 -40.18 13.78 42.61
N LYS A 361 -38.96 14.02 43.14
CA LYS A 361 -38.70 14.01 44.59
C LYS A 361 -39.52 15.05 45.33
N SER A 362 -39.76 16.23 44.74
CA SER A 362 -40.63 17.26 45.33
C SER A 362 -42.11 16.86 45.39
N ALA A 363 -42.53 15.89 44.58
CA ALA A 363 -43.89 15.35 44.58
C ALA A 363 -44.09 14.19 45.58
N GLU A 364 -43.03 13.44 45.92
CA GLU A 364 -43.08 12.32 46.89
C GLU A 364 -43.29 12.79 48.34
N ILE A 365 -43.04 14.07 48.65
CA ILE A 365 -43.07 14.62 50.02
C ILE A 365 -44.48 15.06 50.48
N ASN A 366 -45.45 15.27 49.57
CA ASN A 366 -46.81 15.70 49.91
C ASN A 366 -47.87 14.68 49.50
N ASN A 367 -48.14 13.73 50.39
CA ASN A 367 -49.05 12.61 50.17
C ASN A 367 -50.54 13.02 50.41
N SER A 368 -51.16 13.68 49.43
CA SER A 368 -52.60 14.00 49.45
C SER A 368 -53.23 14.08 48.05
N ASN A 369 -54.56 13.89 47.96
CA ASN A 369 -55.31 13.61 46.72
C ASN A 369 -55.49 14.81 45.75
N ASN A 370 -54.42 15.42 45.25
CA ASN A 370 -54.52 16.42 44.19
C ASN A 370 -54.49 15.79 42.78
N SER A 371 -55.46 16.17 41.94
CA SER A 371 -55.72 15.47 40.68
C SER A 371 -54.64 15.67 39.61
N LYS A 372 -54.58 14.74 38.64
CA LYS A 372 -53.69 14.81 37.46
C LYS A 372 -53.76 16.13 36.68
N SER A 373 -54.87 16.89 36.78
CA SER A 373 -54.99 18.19 36.13
C SER A 373 -54.05 19.25 36.73
N GLU A 374 -53.75 19.19 38.03
CA GLU A 374 -52.90 20.19 38.68
C GLU A 374 -51.43 20.01 38.30
N ILE A 375 -50.95 18.77 38.23
CA ILE A 375 -49.60 18.44 37.74
C ILE A 375 -49.43 18.94 36.30
N ILE A 376 -50.39 18.67 35.42
CA ILE A 376 -50.40 19.17 34.04
C ILE A 376 -50.41 20.72 34.00
N ASN A 377 -51.16 21.37 34.88
CA ASN A 377 -51.24 22.83 34.95
C ASN A 377 -50.04 23.48 35.67
N ARG A 378 -49.25 22.75 36.47
CA ARG A 378 -47.92 23.18 36.95
C ARG A 378 -46.89 23.09 35.82
N ILE A 379 -46.88 21.98 35.06
CA ILE A 379 -46.00 21.79 33.89
C ILE A 379 -46.27 22.86 32.82
N ARG A 380 -47.53 23.18 32.50
CA ARG A 380 -47.87 24.30 31.61
C ARG A 380 -47.31 25.63 32.11
N ARG A 381 -47.55 26.00 33.37
CA ARG A 381 -47.05 27.26 33.96
C ARG A 381 -45.52 27.35 33.98
N TYR A 382 -44.80 26.23 34.08
CA TYR A 382 -43.35 26.17 33.92
C TYR A 382 -42.91 26.43 32.46
N LEU A 383 -43.54 25.76 31.50
CA LEU A 383 -43.27 25.94 30.06
C LEU A 383 -43.59 27.37 29.60
N ASP A 384 -44.68 27.97 30.06
CA ASP A 384 -45.05 29.36 29.75
C ASP A 384 -44.07 30.38 30.37
N ARG A 385 -43.46 30.08 31.52
CA ARG A 385 -42.38 30.89 32.10
C ARG A 385 -41.09 30.78 31.28
N LYS A 386 -40.71 29.59 30.83
CA LYS A 386 -39.52 29.40 29.96
C LYS A 386 -39.72 29.97 28.55
N SER A 387 -40.94 29.91 28.01
CA SER A 387 -41.34 30.58 26.76
C SER A 387 -40.98 32.07 26.78
N LYS A 388 -41.28 32.78 27.88
CA LYS A 388 -40.93 34.20 28.06
C LYS A 388 -39.44 34.51 28.23
N GLN A 389 -38.56 33.51 28.34
CA GLN A 389 -37.10 33.69 28.37
C GLN A 389 -36.43 33.46 27.00
N ILE A 390 -37.15 32.98 25.98
CA ILE A 390 -36.56 32.52 24.72
C ILE A 390 -37.22 33.23 23.53
N ASN A 391 -36.56 34.27 23.00
CA ASN A 391 -37.01 35.03 21.83
C ASN A 391 -36.85 34.26 20.50
N LYS A 392 -37.56 33.12 20.34
CA LYS A 392 -37.76 32.45 19.04
C LYS A 392 -39.20 31.90 18.91
N PRO A 393 -39.81 31.87 17.70
CA PRO A 393 -41.24 31.54 17.57
C PRO A 393 -41.57 30.07 17.88
N LEU A 394 -42.47 29.83 18.85
CA LEU A 394 -42.82 28.49 19.34
C LEU A 394 -43.59 27.58 18.34
N SER A 395 -43.91 28.04 17.14
CA SER A 395 -44.79 27.34 16.19
C SER A 395 -44.28 25.94 15.81
N LYS A 396 -42.98 25.81 15.47
CA LYS A 396 -42.36 24.53 15.10
C LYS A 396 -42.32 23.52 16.25
N VAL A 397 -42.16 23.97 17.49
CA VAL A 397 -42.18 23.11 18.69
C VAL A 397 -43.60 22.59 18.95
N LYS A 398 -44.60 23.47 18.82
CA LYS A 398 -46.01 23.13 19.05
C LYS A 398 -46.52 22.06 18.07
N HIS A 399 -46.07 22.08 16.80
CA HIS A 399 -46.35 21.01 15.84
C HIS A 399 -45.66 19.70 16.20
N LYS A 400 -44.33 19.68 16.40
CA LYS A 400 -43.59 18.45 16.74
C LYS A 400 -44.14 17.74 17.99
N LEU A 401 -44.55 18.49 19.01
CA LEU A 401 -45.16 17.92 20.22
C LEU A 401 -46.55 17.32 19.94
N HIS A 402 -47.34 17.95 19.07
CA HIS A 402 -48.65 17.43 18.66
C HIS A 402 -48.52 16.11 17.88
N ASP A 403 -47.60 16.05 16.90
CA ASP A 403 -47.31 14.85 16.12
C ASP A 403 -46.83 13.68 17.00
N HIS A 404 -45.99 13.97 18.00
CA HIS A 404 -45.49 12.95 18.93
C HIS A 404 -46.60 12.38 19.82
N LEU A 405 -47.50 13.25 20.32
CA LEU A 405 -48.67 12.84 21.10
C LEU A 405 -49.70 12.05 20.27
N ILE A 406 -49.84 12.36 18.97
CA ILE A 406 -50.70 11.61 18.05
C ILE A 406 -50.09 10.23 17.72
N LYS A 407 -48.79 10.15 17.40
CA LYS A 407 -48.11 8.89 17.08
C LYS A 407 -48.14 7.90 18.25
N ASN A 408 -47.95 8.36 19.48
CA ASN A 408 -48.02 7.51 20.68
C ASN A 408 -49.44 7.02 21.01
N LYS A 409 -50.49 7.50 20.33
CA LYS A 409 -51.87 6.99 20.47
C LYS A 409 -52.16 5.75 19.60
N HIS A 410 -51.32 5.45 18.60
CA HIS A 410 -51.52 4.32 17.68
C HIS A 410 -50.69 3.07 17.98
N ASN A 411 -49.49 3.19 18.56
CA ASN A 411 -48.62 2.03 18.81
C ASN A 411 -49.11 1.11 19.95
N THR A 412 -49.72 1.68 21.01
CA THR A 412 -50.24 0.94 22.18
C THR A 412 -51.32 -0.08 21.84
N ASN A 413 -52.12 0.14 20.78
CA ASN A 413 -53.18 -0.78 20.36
C ASN A 413 -52.75 -1.86 19.36
N LYS A 414 -51.54 -1.79 18.79
CA LYS A 414 -51.06 -2.77 17.80
C LYS A 414 -50.34 -3.97 18.44
N TYR A 415 -49.61 -3.76 19.54
CA TYR A 415 -48.91 -4.84 20.25
C TYR A 415 -49.86 -5.81 20.97
N LEU A 416 -50.89 -5.30 21.65
CA LEU A 416 -51.85 -6.10 22.42
C LEU A 416 -52.73 -7.06 21.58
N ARG A 417 -52.75 -6.93 20.25
CA ARG A 417 -53.50 -7.82 19.34
C ARG A 417 -52.67 -8.91 18.65
N ARG A 418 -51.33 -8.85 18.66
CA ARG A 418 -50.48 -9.95 18.11
C ARG A 418 -50.06 -10.97 19.17
N HIS A 419 -49.81 -10.56 20.41
CA HIS A 419 -49.36 -11.48 21.48
C HIS A 419 -50.42 -12.49 21.96
N ARG A 420 -51.69 -12.34 21.56
CA ARG A 420 -52.83 -13.16 22.03
C ARG A 420 -53.34 -14.22 21.05
N ARG A 421 -52.61 -14.49 19.95
CA ARG A 421 -52.94 -15.54 18.96
C ARG A 421 -51.89 -16.65 18.80
N TYR A 422 -50.77 -16.60 19.53
CA TYR A 422 -49.67 -17.56 19.39
C TYR A 422 -49.66 -18.69 20.45
N TYR A 423 -50.64 -18.69 21.37
CA TYR A 423 -50.67 -19.61 22.52
C TYR A 423 -51.95 -20.46 22.64
N ASN A 424 -52.79 -20.51 21.61
CA ASN A 424 -54.06 -21.25 21.63
C ASN A 424 -54.37 -21.94 20.27
N THR A 425 -53.55 -22.91 19.88
CA THR A 425 -53.93 -24.08 19.02
C THR A 425 -52.80 -25.11 18.98
N LYS A 426 -52.67 -25.94 20.04
CA LYS A 426 -51.86 -27.18 19.99
C LYS A 426 -52.53 -28.32 20.75
N ARG A 427 -53.72 -28.72 20.29
CA ARG A 427 -54.44 -29.92 20.74
C ARG A 427 -55.49 -30.35 19.69
N TYR A 428 -55.50 -31.63 19.33
CA TYR A 428 -56.42 -32.32 18.40
C TYR A 428 -56.44 -31.85 16.92
N GLU A 429 -56.71 -32.68 15.91
CA GLU A 429 -56.26 -34.07 15.68
C GLU A 429 -56.43 -34.48 14.19
N LYS A 430 -55.59 -35.41 13.69
CA LYS A 430 -55.80 -36.42 12.62
C LYS A 430 -56.44 -36.08 11.22
N ARG A 431 -55.91 -36.82 10.22
CA ARG A 431 -56.55 -37.36 8.98
C ARG A 431 -56.65 -36.53 7.66
N THR A 432 -55.63 -36.74 6.82
CA THR A 432 -55.69 -37.34 5.44
C THR A 432 -56.56 -36.75 4.30
N HIS A 433 -55.86 -36.45 3.19
CA HIS A 433 -56.06 -36.93 1.79
C HIS A 433 -56.48 -35.98 0.63
N HIS A 434 -55.67 -36.12 -0.44
CA HIS A 434 -55.96 -36.02 -1.89
C HIS A 434 -56.08 -34.67 -2.65
N ARG A 435 -55.61 -34.72 -3.91
CA ARG A 435 -55.72 -33.74 -5.02
C ARG A 435 -56.87 -34.19 -5.97
N PRO A 436 -56.98 -33.79 -7.28
CA PRO A 436 -56.51 -32.59 -8.02
C PRO A 436 -57.65 -31.92 -8.88
N LEU A 437 -57.39 -30.81 -9.59
CA LEU A 437 -57.34 -30.72 -11.08
C LEU A 437 -57.17 -29.27 -11.64
N ASP A 438 -57.05 -29.16 -12.97
CA ASP A 438 -56.57 -28.01 -13.77
C ASP A 438 -57.62 -27.38 -14.73
N ASN A 439 -57.18 -26.29 -15.43
CA ASN A 439 -57.67 -25.72 -16.71
C ASN A 439 -58.98 -24.90 -16.73
N ASP A 440 -59.22 -23.88 -17.58
CA ASP A 440 -58.53 -22.96 -18.51
C ASP A 440 -59.70 -22.20 -19.24
N ILE A 441 -59.44 -21.35 -20.25
CA ILE A 441 -60.40 -20.77 -21.25
C ILE A 441 -61.19 -19.51 -20.78
N LYS A 442 -61.22 -18.29 -21.39
CA LYS A 442 -61.04 -17.68 -22.75
C LYS A 442 -62.39 -17.46 -23.51
N ILE A 443 -62.79 -16.32 -24.13
CA ILE A 443 -62.25 -14.94 -24.30
C ILE A 443 -63.31 -13.98 -24.98
N ILE A 444 -63.07 -12.65 -25.08
CA ILE A 444 -63.72 -11.60 -25.96
C ILE A 444 -65.15 -11.07 -25.59
N THR A 445 -65.35 -9.75 -25.41
CA THR A 445 -65.97 -8.81 -26.40
C THR A 445 -65.75 -7.29 -26.08
N LYS A 446 -66.12 -6.40 -27.02
CA LYS A 446 -66.00 -4.91 -27.05
C LYS A 446 -66.98 -4.36 -28.14
N PRO A 447 -67.20 -3.03 -28.38
CA PRO A 447 -66.80 -1.79 -27.68
C PRO A 447 -67.91 -0.66 -27.61
N LEU A 448 -67.52 0.60 -27.31
CA LEU A 448 -68.22 1.90 -27.57
C LEU A 448 -69.33 2.34 -26.54
N LYS A 449 -69.58 3.63 -26.23
CA LYS A 449 -68.96 4.93 -26.66
C LYS A 449 -69.24 6.11 -25.67
N ARG A 450 -68.31 7.08 -25.59
CA ARG A 450 -68.46 8.53 -25.22
C ARG A 450 -68.79 8.92 -23.75
N VAL A 451 -68.35 10.09 -23.22
CA VAL A 451 -67.26 11.06 -23.57
C VAL A 451 -67.03 12.08 -22.42
N LYS A 452 -65.84 12.73 -22.37
CA LYS A 452 -65.39 13.78 -21.41
C LYS A 452 -65.27 13.33 -19.94
N ARG A 453 -64.46 13.96 -19.08
CA ARG A 453 -63.28 14.85 -19.28
C ARG A 453 -62.12 14.23 -18.48
N LYS A 454 -60.88 14.43 -18.91
CA LYS A 454 -59.67 13.91 -18.24
C LYS A 454 -58.57 14.98 -18.27
N GLU A 455 -58.12 15.45 -17.11
CA GLU A 455 -57.04 16.43 -16.95
C GLU A 455 -56.62 16.51 -15.45
N THR A 456 -55.40 16.94 -15.16
CA THR A 456 -54.90 17.34 -13.81
C THR A 456 -54.76 16.28 -12.68
N ILE A 457 -54.51 14.99 -12.99
CA ILE A 457 -53.93 14.06 -11.98
C ILE A 457 -52.66 13.37 -12.53
N ASP A 458 -52.73 12.68 -13.67
CA ASP A 458 -51.57 11.99 -14.27
C ASP A 458 -50.36 12.92 -14.47
N GLU A 459 -50.63 14.18 -14.80
CA GLU A 459 -49.64 15.24 -15.02
C GLU A 459 -48.99 15.72 -13.72
N PHE A 460 -49.74 15.77 -12.61
CA PHE A 460 -49.20 16.07 -11.28
C PHE A 460 -48.34 14.91 -10.75
N VAL A 461 -48.70 13.66 -11.05
CA VAL A 461 -47.87 12.48 -10.73
C VAL A 461 -46.60 12.47 -11.59
N SER A 462 -46.66 12.88 -12.85
CA SER A 462 -45.48 13.09 -13.71
C SER A 462 -44.52 14.14 -13.13
N ILE A 463 -45.04 15.29 -12.69
CA ILE A 463 -44.24 16.39 -12.11
C ILE A 463 -43.65 16.00 -10.74
N TYR A 464 -44.35 15.21 -9.91
CA TYR A 464 -43.77 14.68 -8.67
C TYR A 464 -42.80 13.50 -8.90
N ALA A 465 -42.87 12.81 -10.05
CA ALA A 465 -41.86 11.83 -10.44
C ALA A 465 -40.57 12.50 -10.96
N SER A 466 -40.65 13.67 -11.59
CA SER A 466 -39.49 14.36 -12.18
C SER A 466 -38.55 15.02 -11.14
N THR A 467 -39.03 15.25 -9.91
CA THR A 467 -38.23 15.82 -8.81
C THR A 467 -37.37 14.79 -8.06
N ASN A 468 -37.54 13.49 -8.33
CA ASN A 468 -36.55 12.46 -7.98
C ASN A 468 -35.79 12.02 -9.24
N LYS A 469 -34.78 12.82 -9.64
CA LYS A 469 -33.80 12.37 -10.65
C LYS A 469 -33.06 11.14 -10.14
N LYS A 470 -33.51 9.94 -10.53
CA LYS A 470 -32.70 8.73 -10.42
C LYS A 470 -31.42 8.96 -11.21
N ILE A 471 -30.28 9.00 -10.53
CA ILE A 471 -28.96 8.88 -11.14
C ILE A 471 -28.92 7.49 -11.79
N LEU A 472 -29.20 7.45 -13.09
CA LEU A 472 -29.45 6.21 -13.81
C LEU A 472 -28.10 5.60 -14.22
N ASP A 473 -27.87 4.37 -13.76
CA ASP A 473 -26.58 3.68 -13.82
C ASP A 473 -26.13 3.47 -15.28
N PRO A 474 -25.06 4.13 -15.75
CA PRO A 474 -24.62 4.04 -17.16
C PRO A 474 -24.30 2.62 -17.62
N ALA A 475 -23.91 1.75 -16.69
CA ALA A 475 -23.59 0.34 -16.95
C ALA A 475 -24.77 -0.61 -16.64
N ASN A 476 -25.96 -0.07 -16.31
CA ASN A 476 -27.15 -0.83 -15.91
C ASN A 476 -26.88 -1.86 -14.79
N GLY A 477 -25.95 -1.55 -13.89
CA GLY A 477 -25.53 -2.44 -12.80
C GLY A 477 -24.30 -3.32 -13.09
N ASP A 478 -23.97 -3.57 -14.36
CA ASP A 478 -22.95 -4.54 -14.76
C ASP A 478 -21.54 -4.21 -14.25
N ALA A 479 -20.96 -5.11 -13.45
CA ALA A 479 -19.68 -4.89 -12.78
C ALA A 479 -18.48 -4.81 -13.75
N ALA A 480 -18.48 -5.60 -14.82
CA ALA A 480 -17.40 -5.61 -15.81
C ALA A 480 -17.43 -4.34 -16.66
N LEU A 481 -18.63 -3.92 -17.10
CA LEU A 481 -18.81 -2.68 -17.85
C LEU A 481 -18.47 -1.45 -16.98
N LYS A 482 -18.75 -1.47 -15.68
CA LYS A 482 -18.29 -0.43 -14.73
C LYS A 482 -16.77 -0.34 -14.66
N ALA A 483 -16.05 -1.47 -14.57
CA ALA A 483 -14.59 -1.46 -14.58
C ALA A 483 -14.02 -0.87 -15.88
N ARG A 484 -14.63 -1.19 -17.04
CA ARG A 484 -14.25 -0.65 -18.35
C ARG A 484 -14.59 0.83 -18.52
N PHE A 485 -15.72 1.30 -18.00
CA PHE A 485 -16.04 2.73 -17.95
C PHE A 485 -15.12 3.51 -17.01
N LEU A 486 -14.69 2.92 -15.89
CA LEU A 486 -13.67 3.52 -15.03
C LEU A 486 -12.35 3.67 -15.77
N PHE A 487 -11.89 2.63 -16.48
CA PHE A 487 -10.70 2.69 -17.34
C PHE A 487 -10.84 3.75 -18.44
N LYS A 488 -11.93 3.74 -19.21
CA LYS A 488 -12.23 4.75 -20.25
C LYS A 488 -12.19 6.17 -19.68
N SER A 489 -12.76 6.40 -18.51
CA SER A 489 -12.75 7.73 -17.86
C SER A 489 -11.35 8.19 -17.48
N CYS A 490 -10.50 7.27 -17.03
CA CYS A 490 -9.11 7.55 -16.68
C CYS A 490 -8.23 7.84 -17.92
N MET A 491 -8.53 7.20 -19.05
CA MET A 491 -7.79 7.31 -20.32
C MET A 491 -8.20 8.50 -21.21
N ASN A 492 -9.31 9.19 -20.92
CA ASN A 492 -9.82 10.26 -21.79
C ASN A 492 -9.10 11.60 -21.51
N HIS A 493 -7.89 11.75 -22.07
CA HIS A 493 -7.05 12.94 -21.91
C HIS A 493 -7.79 14.23 -22.29
N ASP A 494 -8.61 14.24 -23.35
CA ASP A 494 -9.32 15.44 -23.81
C ASP A 494 -10.30 15.97 -22.76
N ILE A 495 -11.12 15.08 -22.19
CA ILE A 495 -12.07 15.45 -21.12
C ILE A 495 -11.33 15.80 -19.83
N LEU A 496 -10.23 15.13 -19.52
CA LEU A 496 -9.41 15.43 -18.34
C LEU A 496 -8.74 16.81 -18.46
N HIS A 497 -8.22 17.16 -19.63
CA HIS A 497 -7.63 18.46 -19.93
C HIS A 497 -8.70 19.58 -19.93
N ALA A 498 -9.83 19.38 -20.61
CA ALA A 498 -10.92 20.35 -20.67
C ALA A 498 -11.58 20.64 -19.31
N ARG A 499 -11.55 19.69 -18.38
CA ARG A 499 -12.01 19.88 -16.99
C ARG A 499 -10.89 20.32 -16.04
N GLY A 500 -9.65 20.02 -16.39
CA GLY A 500 -8.43 20.34 -15.66
C GLY A 500 -8.50 20.01 -14.17
N HIS A 501 -8.50 21.07 -13.36
CA HIS A 501 -8.47 21.00 -11.90
C HIS A 501 -9.77 21.46 -11.22
N LEU A 502 -10.76 21.92 -11.98
CA LEU A 502 -12.02 22.44 -11.46
C LEU A 502 -12.77 21.45 -10.54
N PRO A 503 -12.84 20.13 -10.83
CA PRO A 503 -13.53 19.18 -9.94
C PRO A 503 -12.89 19.06 -8.55
N LEU A 504 -11.59 19.34 -8.42
CA LEU A 504 -10.92 19.38 -7.12
C LEU A 504 -11.19 20.72 -6.40
N LEU A 505 -11.28 21.85 -7.12
CA LEU A 505 -11.67 23.12 -6.51
C LEU A 505 -13.12 23.10 -6.00
N ASP A 506 -14.06 22.59 -6.81
CA ASP A 506 -15.46 22.36 -6.40
C ASP A 506 -15.54 21.54 -5.10
N LEU A 507 -14.73 20.48 -5.01
CA LEU A 507 -14.65 19.62 -3.84
C LEU A 507 -14.03 20.32 -2.62
N LEU A 508 -12.94 21.08 -2.81
CA LEU A 508 -12.29 21.82 -1.74
C LEU A 508 -13.21 22.89 -1.15
N ASP A 509 -13.97 23.61 -1.98
CA ASP A 509 -14.94 24.61 -1.49
C ASP A 509 -16.12 23.96 -0.76
N ILE A 510 -16.58 22.76 -1.16
CA ILE A 510 -17.56 21.97 -0.39
C ILE A 510 -16.98 21.48 0.96
N LEU A 511 -15.67 21.25 1.04
CA LEU A 511 -14.97 20.89 2.28
C LEU A 511 -14.65 22.09 3.19
N GLY A 512 -14.94 23.32 2.76
CA GLY A 512 -14.72 24.56 3.53
C GLY A 512 -13.63 25.48 2.99
N GLY A 513 -13.05 25.17 1.82
CA GLY A 513 -11.97 25.93 1.19
C GLY A 513 -10.59 25.58 1.76
N TRP A 514 -9.53 25.73 0.94
CA TRP A 514 -8.13 25.46 1.32
C TRP A 514 -7.37 26.78 1.51
N PRO A 515 -6.98 27.18 2.75
CA PRO A 515 -6.40 28.50 3.03
C PRO A 515 -5.18 28.88 2.17
N ILE A 516 -4.31 27.91 1.83
CA ILE A 516 -3.13 28.12 0.96
C ILE A 516 -3.48 28.59 -0.47
N LEU A 517 -4.74 28.43 -0.91
CA LEU A 517 -5.25 28.95 -2.18
C LEU A 517 -5.98 30.29 -2.04
N LYS A 518 -6.46 30.64 -0.83
CA LYS A 518 -7.38 31.77 -0.59
C LYS A 518 -7.05 32.45 0.74
N ALA A 519 -6.28 33.55 0.69
CA ALA A 519 -5.84 34.27 1.89
C ALA A 519 -6.99 34.89 2.73
N ASN A 520 -8.19 35.03 2.16
CA ASN A 520 -9.41 35.49 2.84
C ASN A 520 -10.28 34.33 3.39
N TRP A 521 -9.65 33.22 3.77
CA TRP A 521 -10.32 32.05 4.34
C TRP A 521 -10.82 32.29 5.78
N ASP A 522 -11.98 31.73 6.11
CA ASP A 522 -12.71 32.02 7.33
C ASP A 522 -12.45 30.95 8.42
N ALA A 523 -11.54 31.30 9.34
CA ALA A 523 -11.17 30.45 10.46
C ALA A 523 -12.29 30.23 11.50
N GLU A 524 -13.30 31.10 11.60
CA GLU A 524 -14.42 30.91 12.55
C GLU A 524 -15.36 29.78 12.11
N LYS A 525 -15.37 29.46 10.81
CA LYS A 525 -16.14 28.34 10.25
C LYS A 525 -15.39 27.01 10.28
N PHE A 526 -14.15 26.97 10.75
CA PHE A 526 -13.33 25.77 10.72
C PHE A 526 -13.63 24.80 11.86
N ASP A 527 -13.91 23.54 11.49
CA ASP A 527 -14.06 22.43 12.42
C ASP A 527 -13.17 21.28 11.95
N TRP A 528 -12.01 21.14 12.60
CA TRP A 528 -11.00 20.15 12.22
C TRP A 528 -11.52 18.71 12.35
N LEU A 529 -12.40 18.45 13.32
CA LEU A 529 -12.95 17.13 13.61
C LEU A 529 -13.97 16.71 12.55
N GLU A 530 -14.85 17.65 12.16
CA GLU A 530 -15.80 17.44 11.07
C GLU A 530 -15.10 17.36 9.71
N LEU A 531 -14.04 18.13 9.47
CA LEU A 531 -13.23 17.97 8.26
C LEU A 531 -12.53 16.61 8.22
N MET A 532 -11.88 16.19 9.32
CA MET A 532 -11.24 14.87 9.44
C MET A 532 -12.24 13.74 9.17
N ALA A 533 -13.44 13.81 9.77
CA ALA A 533 -14.52 12.85 9.51
C ALA A 533 -15.03 12.86 8.06
N LYS A 534 -15.19 14.05 7.45
CA LYS A 534 -15.55 14.18 6.02
C LYS A 534 -14.48 13.58 5.11
N LEU A 535 -13.20 13.74 5.41
CA LEU A 535 -12.09 13.18 4.64
C LEU A 535 -12.01 11.65 4.82
N ARG A 536 -12.30 11.12 6.01
CA ARG A 536 -12.40 9.67 6.26
C ARG A 536 -13.48 8.98 5.42
N LEU A 537 -14.58 9.67 5.11
CA LEU A 537 -15.63 9.18 4.19
C LEU A 537 -15.13 8.95 2.74
N PHE A 538 -13.96 9.48 2.37
CA PHE A 538 -13.29 9.21 1.09
C PHE A 538 -12.07 8.27 1.27
N ASN A 539 -12.12 7.43 2.30
CA ASN A 539 -11.11 6.44 2.66
C ASN A 539 -9.69 7.05 2.77
N ASN A 540 -9.59 8.20 3.45
CA ASN A 540 -8.36 8.97 3.59
C ASN A 540 -8.20 9.46 5.05
N ASP A 541 -7.66 8.60 5.90
CA ASP A 541 -7.26 8.86 7.27
C ASP A 541 -6.18 9.95 7.38
N ILE A 542 -6.32 10.86 8.36
CA ILE A 542 -5.35 11.93 8.65
C ILE A 542 -5.42 12.28 10.14
N LEU A 543 -4.26 12.50 10.78
CA LEU A 543 -4.10 12.70 12.23
C LEU A 543 -4.45 11.46 13.05
N ILE A 544 -5.68 10.96 12.98
CA ILE A 544 -6.11 9.71 13.62
C ILE A 544 -6.54 8.75 12.51
N SER A 545 -6.03 7.51 12.56
CA SER A 545 -6.51 6.44 11.69
C SER A 545 -7.66 5.73 12.38
N GLU A 546 -8.73 5.42 11.65
CA GLU A 546 -9.88 4.69 12.16
C GLU A 546 -10.35 3.65 11.13
N TRP A 547 -10.69 2.44 11.56
CA TRP A 547 -11.29 1.42 10.70
C TRP A 547 -12.13 0.41 11.51
N VAL A 548 -13.03 -0.29 10.81
CA VAL A 548 -13.73 -1.47 11.36
C VAL A 548 -13.09 -2.76 10.84
N GLY A 549 -12.39 -3.46 11.75
CA GLY A 549 -11.67 -4.72 11.47
C GLY A 549 -11.90 -5.78 12.55
N PRO A 550 -11.52 -7.04 12.32
CA PRO A 550 -11.59 -8.09 13.33
C PRO A 550 -10.78 -7.70 14.58
N ASP A 551 -11.31 -7.95 15.78
CA ASP A 551 -10.54 -7.75 17.01
C ASP A 551 -9.34 -8.73 17.01
N ILE A 552 -8.13 -8.24 17.29
CA ILE A 552 -6.95 -9.09 17.32
C ILE A 552 -6.98 -10.08 18.50
N LYS A 553 -7.78 -9.85 19.54
CA LYS A 553 -7.99 -10.83 20.64
C LYS A 553 -9.29 -11.63 20.54
N ASN A 554 -10.13 -11.35 19.55
CA ASN A 554 -11.34 -12.09 19.25
C ASN A 554 -11.63 -12.01 17.74
N SER A 555 -11.02 -12.92 17.01
CA SER A 555 -10.99 -12.90 15.54
C SER A 555 -12.35 -13.11 14.85
N ASP A 556 -13.39 -13.46 15.62
CA ASP A 556 -14.76 -13.65 15.14
C ASP A 556 -15.66 -12.39 15.25
N GLU A 557 -15.23 -11.34 15.97
CA GLU A 557 -15.98 -10.08 16.10
C GLU A 557 -15.31 -8.90 15.36
N PHE A 558 -16.12 -8.04 14.74
CA PHE A 558 -15.65 -6.75 14.24
C PHE A 558 -15.69 -5.69 15.34
N VAL A 559 -14.62 -4.91 15.48
CA VAL A 559 -14.48 -3.80 16.44
C VAL A 559 -13.99 -2.54 15.73
N ILE A 560 -14.32 -1.37 16.29
CA ILE A 560 -13.81 -0.06 15.84
C ILE A 560 -12.38 0.10 16.37
N GLN A 561 -11.43 0.42 15.50
CA GLN A 561 -10.00 0.46 15.83
C GLN A 561 -9.42 1.83 15.51
N PHE A 562 -8.53 2.32 16.36
CA PHE A 562 -7.88 3.64 16.26
C PHE A 562 -6.36 3.54 16.38
N ASP A 563 -5.63 4.30 15.57
CA ASP A 563 -4.16 4.34 15.59
C ASP A 563 -3.58 5.69 15.11
N GLN A 564 -2.26 5.84 15.19
CA GLN A 564 -1.51 6.93 14.58
C GLN A 564 -1.55 6.82 13.04
N THR A 565 -1.62 7.95 12.32
CA THR A 565 -1.59 7.94 10.85
C THR A 565 -0.18 7.93 10.26
N SER A 566 -0.07 7.46 9.02
CA SER A 566 1.13 7.66 8.18
C SER A 566 1.40 9.14 7.93
N LEU A 567 2.64 9.47 7.55
CA LEU A 567 3.10 10.83 7.24
C LEU A 567 3.13 11.09 5.71
N GLY A 568 3.41 12.32 5.32
CA GLY A 568 3.57 12.75 3.93
C GLY A 568 4.79 12.19 3.21
N LEU A 569 5.82 11.82 3.98
CA LEU A 569 7.00 11.06 3.59
C LEU A 569 6.98 9.67 4.27
N PRO A 570 7.76 8.68 3.79
CA PRO A 570 7.55 7.26 4.12
C PRO A 570 7.62 6.90 5.61
N THR A 571 8.56 7.48 6.36
CA THR A 571 8.71 7.29 7.82
C THR A 571 8.94 8.62 8.52
N ARG A 572 8.88 8.62 9.87
CA ARG A 572 9.16 9.81 10.69
C ARG A 572 10.55 10.39 10.44
N ASP A 573 11.54 9.55 10.16
CA ASP A 573 12.94 9.94 10.00
C ASP A 573 13.18 10.91 8.85
N TYR A 574 12.35 10.86 7.81
CA TYR A 574 12.38 11.82 6.70
C TYR A 574 12.12 13.27 7.14
N PHE A 575 11.53 13.47 8.33
CA PHE A 575 11.28 14.78 8.94
C PHE A 575 12.22 15.11 10.11
N LEU A 576 13.03 14.14 10.58
CA LEU A 576 13.79 14.24 11.84
C LEU A 576 15.31 14.14 11.68
N GLN A 577 15.81 13.49 10.62
CA GLN A 577 17.24 13.34 10.35
C GLN A 577 17.67 14.40 9.32
N GLU A 578 18.68 15.22 9.63
CA GLU A 578 19.21 16.24 8.69
C GLU A 578 19.70 15.63 7.37
N SER A 579 20.17 14.37 7.38
CA SER A 579 20.56 13.61 6.18
C SER A 579 19.42 13.41 5.17
N ASN A 580 18.16 13.55 5.60
CA ASN A 580 16.98 13.35 4.74
C ASN A 580 16.39 14.67 4.23
N LYS A 581 16.99 15.82 4.56
CA LYS A 581 16.51 17.17 4.24
C LYS A 581 16.23 17.40 2.76
N VAL A 582 17.04 16.85 1.86
CA VAL A 582 16.81 16.89 0.40
C VAL A 582 15.43 16.34 0.03
N TYR A 583 14.97 15.27 0.67
CA TYR A 583 13.64 14.70 0.43
C TYR A 583 12.51 15.54 1.05
N LEU A 584 12.78 16.23 2.17
CA LEU A 584 11.85 17.14 2.83
C LEU A 584 11.65 18.44 2.03
N ASP A 585 12.73 19.01 1.50
CA ASP A 585 12.71 20.18 0.62
C ASP A 585 12.05 19.84 -0.73
N ALA A 586 12.28 18.64 -1.27
CA ALA A 586 11.56 18.14 -2.44
C ALA A 586 10.06 17.97 -2.16
N TYR A 587 9.68 17.52 -0.96
CA TYR A 587 8.28 17.37 -0.54
C TYR A 587 7.58 18.73 -0.37
N LYS A 588 8.25 19.71 0.25
CA LYS A 588 7.80 21.11 0.31
C LYS A 588 7.64 21.71 -1.09
N THR A 589 8.60 21.49 -1.97
CA THR A 589 8.57 21.95 -3.37
C THR A 589 7.37 21.33 -4.13
N TYR A 590 7.06 20.06 -3.90
CA TYR A 590 5.89 19.39 -4.49
C TYR A 590 4.57 19.98 -3.99
N LEU A 591 4.43 20.25 -2.68
CA LEU A 591 3.30 20.97 -2.10
C LEU A 591 3.09 22.33 -2.77
N ILE A 592 4.16 23.15 -2.83
CA ILE A 592 4.12 24.47 -3.46
C ILE A 592 3.70 24.37 -4.93
N LYS A 593 4.29 23.44 -5.71
CA LYS A 593 3.98 23.25 -7.13
C LYS A 593 2.53 22.84 -7.36
N VAL A 594 1.96 21.99 -6.50
CA VAL A 594 0.54 21.58 -6.58
C VAL A 594 -0.41 22.73 -6.22
N ALA A 595 -0.11 23.51 -5.18
CA ALA A 595 -0.92 24.66 -4.80
C ALA A 595 -0.90 25.77 -5.88
N LEU A 596 0.25 26.02 -6.50
CA LEU A 596 0.37 26.92 -7.67
C LEU A 596 -0.46 26.42 -8.86
N LEU A 597 -0.44 25.12 -9.18
CA LEU A 597 -1.26 24.50 -10.24
C LEU A 597 -2.77 24.54 -9.97
N LEU A 598 -3.17 24.89 -8.74
CA LEU A 598 -4.55 25.09 -8.27
C LEU A 598 -4.90 26.57 -8.05
N GLY A 599 -4.05 27.50 -8.47
CA GLY A 599 -4.32 28.94 -8.47
C GLY A 599 -3.87 29.71 -7.22
N GLY A 600 -3.11 29.10 -6.30
CA GLY A 600 -2.57 29.80 -5.13
C GLY A 600 -1.50 30.84 -5.49
N GLN A 601 -1.44 31.95 -4.76
CA GLN A 601 -0.46 33.02 -4.95
C GLN A 601 0.92 32.67 -4.35
N LEU A 602 2.00 32.82 -5.12
CA LEU A 602 3.34 32.28 -4.80
C LEU A 602 3.85 32.57 -3.38
N GLU A 603 3.86 33.82 -2.93
CA GLU A 603 4.41 34.16 -1.60
C GLU A 603 3.53 33.68 -0.44
N HIS A 604 2.20 33.69 -0.62
CA HIS A 604 1.26 33.09 0.34
C HIS A 604 1.45 31.57 0.42
N VAL A 605 1.53 30.90 -0.74
CA VAL A 605 1.77 29.47 -0.87
C VAL A 605 3.10 29.05 -0.22
N LYS A 606 4.18 29.81 -0.39
CA LYS A 606 5.47 29.56 0.27
C LYS A 606 5.33 29.62 1.79
N ALA A 607 4.76 30.71 2.32
CA ALA A 607 4.64 30.93 3.76
C ALA A 607 3.78 29.86 4.45
N ASP A 608 2.62 29.52 3.87
CA ASP A 608 1.74 28.46 4.38
C ASP A 608 2.37 27.06 4.24
N ALA A 609 3.18 26.82 3.20
CA ALA A 609 3.94 25.57 3.07
C ALA A 609 5.00 25.43 4.16
N ASP A 610 5.68 26.51 4.57
CA ASP A 610 6.61 26.49 5.70
C ASP A 610 5.89 26.21 7.04
N LYS A 611 4.73 26.83 7.29
CA LYS A 611 3.89 26.51 8.46
C LYS A 611 3.50 25.02 8.49
N LEU A 612 3.01 24.50 7.36
CA LEU A 612 2.55 23.13 7.21
C LEU A 612 3.67 22.11 7.44
N ILE A 613 4.83 22.31 6.81
CA ILE A 613 5.99 21.41 6.98
C ILE A 613 6.48 21.43 8.43
N ASN A 614 6.54 22.60 9.08
CA ASN A 614 6.84 22.71 10.51
C ASN A 614 5.80 21.98 11.40
N PHE A 615 4.51 22.02 11.04
CA PHE A 615 3.48 21.22 11.70
C PHE A 615 3.72 19.71 11.52
N GLU A 616 4.02 19.23 10.31
CA GLU A 616 4.25 17.79 10.09
C GLU A 616 5.56 17.30 10.74
N ILE A 617 6.60 18.14 10.85
CA ILE A 617 7.78 17.84 11.68
C ILE A 617 7.40 17.69 13.17
N LYS A 618 6.54 18.56 13.71
CA LYS A 618 6.03 18.42 15.09
C LYS A 618 5.19 17.15 15.25
N LEU A 619 4.41 16.77 14.23
CA LEU A 619 3.65 15.52 14.20
C LEU A 619 4.57 14.30 14.20
N ALA A 620 5.60 14.28 13.35
CA ALA A 620 6.60 13.20 13.26
C ALA A 620 7.37 12.98 14.59
N LYS A 621 7.55 14.04 15.39
CA LYS A 621 8.15 13.94 16.74
C LYS A 621 7.27 13.20 17.75
N ILE A 622 5.94 13.21 17.59
CA ILE A 622 5.01 12.55 18.52
C ILE A 622 4.52 11.18 18.03
N THR A 623 4.60 10.90 16.73
CA THR A 623 4.37 9.57 16.12
C THR A 623 5.41 8.57 16.65
N SER A 624 4.98 7.45 17.23
CA SER A 624 5.90 6.36 17.66
C SER A 624 6.54 5.68 16.45
N ALA A 625 7.79 5.25 16.58
CA ALA A 625 8.55 4.61 15.52
C ALA A 625 8.10 3.14 15.28
N PRO A 626 8.43 2.51 14.14
CA PRO A 626 8.11 1.10 13.90
C PRO A 626 8.66 0.14 14.96
N GLU A 627 9.87 0.41 15.47
CA GLU A 627 10.57 -0.34 16.51
C GLU A 627 9.87 -0.26 17.87
N ASP A 628 9.40 0.92 18.28
CA ASP A 628 8.57 1.14 19.48
C ASP A 628 7.26 0.32 19.45
N ARG A 629 6.87 -0.16 18.26
CA ARG A 629 5.52 -0.67 17.97
C ARG A 629 5.46 -2.16 17.67
N ARG A 630 6.56 -2.89 17.85
CA ARG A 630 6.60 -4.36 17.67
C ARG A 630 5.72 -5.10 18.68
N ASN A 631 5.65 -4.64 19.93
CA ASN A 631 4.83 -5.28 20.96
C ASN A 631 3.35 -4.87 20.85
N VAL A 632 2.64 -5.48 19.89
CA VAL A 632 1.21 -5.21 19.64
C VAL A 632 0.34 -5.46 20.89
N SER A 633 0.74 -6.36 21.79
CA SER A 633 0.02 -6.66 23.03
C SER A 633 -0.01 -5.49 24.02
N GLU A 634 1.02 -4.62 24.03
CA GLU A 634 1.09 -3.42 24.88
C GLU A 634 0.44 -2.19 24.23
N LEU A 635 0.48 -2.12 22.90
CA LEU A 635 -0.25 -1.09 22.14
C LEU A 635 -1.77 -1.29 22.29
N TYR A 636 -2.24 -2.54 22.18
CA TYR A 636 -3.65 -2.90 22.15
C TYR A 636 -4.40 -2.51 23.44
N ARG A 637 -5.32 -1.54 23.33
CA ARG A 637 -6.16 -1.10 24.46
C ARG A 637 -7.65 -1.13 24.09
N ARG A 638 -8.26 -2.31 24.26
CA ARG A 638 -9.72 -2.52 24.17
C ARG A 638 -10.44 -1.81 25.32
N MET A 639 -11.47 -1.04 25.04
CA MET A 639 -12.25 -0.29 26.03
C MET A 639 -13.65 0.08 25.50
N THR A 640 -14.52 0.61 26.37
CA THR A 640 -15.75 1.28 25.91
C THR A 640 -15.46 2.69 25.44
N LEU A 641 -16.29 3.21 24.51
CA LEU A 641 -16.18 4.57 24.00
C LEU A 641 -16.20 5.63 25.11
N ALA A 642 -17.02 5.45 26.15
CA ALA A 642 -17.04 6.31 27.34
C ALA A 642 -15.68 6.36 28.09
N LYS A 643 -14.92 5.25 28.09
CA LYS A 643 -13.58 5.22 28.69
C LYS A 643 -12.55 5.91 27.80
N LEU A 644 -12.68 5.82 26.47
CA LEU A 644 -11.85 6.59 25.54
C LEU A 644 -12.09 8.10 25.68
N GLU A 645 -13.34 8.53 25.75
CA GLU A 645 -13.73 9.92 26.04
C GLU A 645 -13.15 10.42 27.38
N GLY A 646 -13.12 9.58 28.42
CA GLY A 646 -12.48 9.91 29.69
C GLY A 646 -10.94 9.98 29.64
N LEU A 647 -10.30 9.33 28.66
CA LEU A 647 -8.84 9.31 28.50
C LEU A 647 -8.30 10.39 27.55
N VAL A 648 -9.14 10.87 26.62
CA VAL A 648 -8.88 11.96 25.66
C VAL A 648 -10.20 12.76 25.42
N PRO A 649 -10.60 13.63 26.36
CA PRO A 649 -11.85 14.39 26.29
C PRO A 649 -11.86 15.54 25.25
N GLN A 650 -10.69 15.89 24.69
CA GLN A 650 -10.55 16.90 23.63
C GLN A 650 -11.22 16.53 22.30
N VAL A 651 -11.53 15.24 22.10
CA VAL A 651 -12.11 14.72 20.86
C VAL A 651 -13.54 14.27 21.12
N ASP A 652 -14.52 14.81 20.40
CA ASP A 652 -15.89 14.28 20.41
C ASP A 652 -15.96 13.02 19.55
N TRP A 653 -15.45 11.91 20.10
CA TRP A 653 -15.40 10.61 19.45
C TRP A 653 -16.78 10.15 18.97
N ARG A 654 -17.85 10.45 19.73
CA ARG A 654 -19.24 10.19 19.31
C ARG A 654 -19.63 10.98 18.06
N ARG A 655 -19.31 12.28 17.97
CA ARG A 655 -19.60 13.07 16.75
C ARG A 655 -18.80 12.56 15.56
N TYR A 656 -17.50 12.28 15.75
CA TYR A 656 -16.65 11.71 14.70
C TYR A 656 -17.24 10.40 14.15
N LEU A 657 -17.46 9.40 15.01
CA LEU A 657 -18.00 8.11 14.60
C LEU A 657 -19.44 8.22 14.07
N CYS A 658 -20.27 9.14 14.57
CA CYS A 658 -21.62 9.37 14.02
C CYS A 658 -21.56 9.84 12.55
N ILE A 659 -20.62 10.72 12.21
CA ILE A 659 -20.40 11.18 10.84
C ILE A 659 -19.88 10.03 9.95
N VAL A 660 -18.84 9.32 10.39
CA VAL A 660 -18.19 8.26 9.58
C VAL A 660 -19.09 7.03 9.39
N MET A 661 -19.78 6.59 10.45
CA MET A 661 -20.68 5.44 10.41
C MET A 661 -22.11 5.76 9.94
N ASN A 662 -22.47 7.05 9.82
CA ASN A 662 -23.81 7.54 9.47
C ASN A 662 -24.95 6.95 10.36
N ARG A 663 -24.69 6.81 11.66
CA ARG A 663 -25.64 6.27 12.66
C ARG A 663 -25.39 6.89 14.04
N THR A 664 -26.37 6.80 14.94
CA THR A 664 -26.07 7.05 16.37
C THR A 664 -25.05 6.05 16.89
N VAL A 665 -24.12 6.54 17.70
CA VAL A 665 -23.06 5.76 18.35
C VAL A 665 -23.28 5.81 19.86
N GLU A 666 -23.29 4.66 20.51
CA GLU A 666 -23.56 4.50 21.93
C GLU A 666 -22.28 4.57 22.78
N SER A 667 -22.41 5.07 24.01
CA SER A 667 -21.27 5.24 24.93
C SER A 667 -20.64 3.93 25.43
N GLN A 668 -21.34 2.81 25.25
CA GLN A 668 -20.88 1.46 25.61
C GLN A 668 -20.28 0.67 24.43
N GLU A 669 -20.22 1.26 23.24
CA GLU A 669 -19.57 0.58 22.09
C GLU A 669 -18.10 0.30 22.39
N THR A 670 -17.64 -0.87 21.95
CA THR A 670 -16.25 -1.28 22.15
C THR A 670 -15.37 -0.68 21.07
N VAL A 671 -14.24 -0.11 21.51
CA VAL A 671 -13.19 0.47 20.67
C VAL A 671 -11.83 -0.09 21.08
N VAL A 672 -10.90 -0.19 20.15
CA VAL A 672 -9.48 -0.49 20.40
C VAL A 672 -8.66 0.73 20.01
N LEU A 673 -7.73 1.16 20.86
CA LEU A 673 -6.78 2.24 20.55
C LEU A 673 -5.35 1.73 20.70
N PHE A 674 -4.56 1.78 19.62
CA PHE A 674 -3.16 1.35 19.59
C PHE A 674 -2.16 2.45 19.98
N ALA A 675 -2.53 3.73 19.88
CA ALA A 675 -1.60 4.86 20.00
C ALA A 675 -2.05 5.93 21.02
N LEU A 676 -2.41 5.52 22.24
CA LEU A 676 -2.93 6.44 23.28
C LEU A 676 -1.99 7.64 23.59
N THR A 677 -0.68 7.40 23.67
CA THR A 677 0.32 8.46 23.95
C THR A 677 0.38 9.47 22.80
N TYR A 678 0.43 8.98 21.56
CA TYR A 678 0.37 9.82 20.35
C TYR A 678 -0.90 10.68 20.32
N VAL A 679 -2.09 10.09 20.51
CA VAL A 679 -3.36 10.83 20.48
C VAL A 679 -3.41 11.93 21.56
N ARG A 680 -2.82 11.69 22.74
CA ARG A 680 -2.72 12.70 23.81
C ARG A 680 -1.79 13.86 23.46
N HIS A 681 -0.66 13.60 22.80
CA HIS A 681 0.23 14.67 22.33
C HIS A 681 -0.35 15.37 21.08
N LEU A 682 -1.10 14.65 20.24
CA LEU A 682 -1.76 15.16 19.05
C LEU A 682 -2.79 16.24 19.40
N VAL A 683 -3.66 16.01 20.39
CA VAL A 683 -4.64 17.03 20.79
C VAL A 683 -3.96 18.29 21.35
N GLN A 684 -2.88 18.14 22.11
CA GLN A 684 -2.07 19.27 22.59
C GLN A 684 -1.30 20.01 21.48
N LEU A 685 -1.02 19.34 20.35
CA LEU A 685 -0.43 19.94 19.17
C LEU A 685 -1.50 20.69 18.35
N ILE A 686 -2.69 20.11 18.20
CA ILE A 686 -3.88 20.74 17.59
C ILE A 686 -4.26 22.02 18.35
N GLU A 687 -4.37 21.97 19.67
CA GLU A 687 -4.66 23.12 20.55
C GLU A 687 -3.65 24.28 20.42
N LYS A 688 -2.46 24.03 19.85
CA LYS A 688 -1.35 24.99 19.68
C LYS A 688 -1.01 25.25 18.22
N THR A 689 -1.90 24.87 17.29
CA THR A 689 -1.71 25.05 15.84
C THR A 689 -2.80 25.96 15.30
N ASP A 690 -2.40 26.97 14.54
CA ASP A 690 -3.32 27.92 13.93
C ASP A 690 -4.31 27.23 12.97
N PRO A 691 -5.60 27.65 12.93
CA PRO A 691 -6.64 27.02 12.11
C PRO A 691 -6.30 26.90 10.62
N ASP A 692 -5.59 27.89 10.07
CA ASP A 692 -5.12 27.90 8.68
C ASP A 692 -4.15 26.74 8.42
N THR A 693 -3.20 26.52 9.31
CA THR A 693 -2.13 25.53 9.22
C THR A 693 -2.68 24.11 9.37
N LEU A 694 -3.62 23.92 10.31
CA LEU A 694 -4.28 22.63 10.51
C LEU A 694 -5.22 22.26 9.34
N SER A 695 -5.99 23.24 8.84
CA SER A 695 -6.81 23.08 7.63
C SER A 695 -5.95 22.78 6.40
N ASN A 696 -4.86 23.54 6.21
CA ASN A 696 -3.90 23.37 5.13
C ASN A 696 -3.29 21.96 5.14
N TYR A 697 -2.88 21.45 6.31
CA TYR A 697 -2.36 20.11 6.46
C TYR A 697 -3.38 19.01 6.11
N LEU A 698 -4.59 19.09 6.67
CA LEU A 698 -5.68 18.13 6.41
C LEU A 698 -6.01 18.08 4.90
N LEU A 699 -6.18 19.23 4.28
CA LEU A 699 -6.53 19.31 2.86
C LEU A 699 -5.35 18.92 1.95
N TRP A 700 -4.11 19.28 2.28
CA TRP A 700 -2.92 18.82 1.53
C TRP A 700 -2.80 17.29 1.51
N ARG A 701 -2.94 16.64 2.68
CA ARG A 701 -2.84 15.18 2.81
C ARG A 701 -3.92 14.45 2.01
N PHE A 702 -5.06 15.09 1.71
CA PHE A 702 -6.07 14.59 0.78
C PHE A 702 -5.76 14.94 -0.69
N VAL A 703 -5.43 16.21 -0.99
CA VAL A 703 -5.08 16.72 -2.33
C VAL A 703 -3.95 15.89 -2.96
N ARG A 704 -2.90 15.57 -2.19
CA ARG A 704 -1.77 14.71 -2.60
C ARG A 704 -2.20 13.34 -3.15
N HIS A 705 -3.35 12.81 -2.73
CA HIS A 705 -3.92 11.58 -3.28
C HIS A 705 -4.89 11.82 -4.44
N ARG A 706 -5.57 12.98 -4.47
CA ARG A 706 -6.55 13.34 -5.51
C ARG A 706 -5.94 13.93 -6.79
N VAL A 707 -4.74 14.49 -6.75
CA VAL A 707 -4.02 14.95 -7.96
C VAL A 707 -3.72 13.83 -8.97
N ASN A 708 -3.71 12.57 -8.53
CA ASN A 708 -3.62 11.40 -9.41
C ASN A 708 -4.89 11.17 -10.26
N ASN A 709 -5.96 11.92 -9.99
CA ASN A 709 -7.26 11.78 -10.64
C ASN A 709 -7.61 12.98 -11.55
N LEU A 710 -6.60 13.79 -11.92
CA LEU A 710 -6.71 15.02 -12.74
C LEU A 710 -5.93 14.91 -14.07
N ASP A 711 -5.71 16.05 -14.74
CA ASP A 711 -4.87 16.20 -15.94
C ASP A 711 -3.36 15.95 -15.70
N ASP A 712 -2.60 15.86 -16.78
CA ASP A 712 -1.20 15.42 -16.77
C ASP A 712 -0.20 16.48 -16.23
N ARG A 713 -0.62 17.74 -16.03
CA ARG A 713 0.23 18.79 -15.40
C ARG A 713 0.60 18.40 -13.97
N PHE A 714 -0.34 17.78 -13.26
CA PHE A 714 -0.11 17.27 -11.90
C PHE A 714 0.77 16.01 -11.87
N GLN A 715 0.67 15.16 -12.89
CA GLN A 715 1.57 14.01 -13.04
C GLN A 715 3.03 14.48 -13.20
N SER A 716 3.26 15.58 -13.91
CA SER A 716 4.58 16.20 -14.08
C SER A 716 5.15 16.74 -12.76
N ALA A 717 4.35 17.47 -11.97
CA ALA A 717 4.76 17.94 -10.65
C ALA A 717 5.08 16.79 -9.68
N LYS A 718 4.28 15.72 -9.70
CA LYS A 718 4.55 14.48 -8.94
C LYS A 718 5.82 13.78 -9.42
N GLN A 719 6.09 13.80 -10.72
CA GLN A 719 7.27 13.13 -11.30
C GLN A 719 8.58 13.76 -10.82
N GLN A 720 8.68 15.08 -10.73
CA GLN A 720 9.86 15.76 -10.19
C GLN A 720 10.19 15.31 -8.76
N PHE A 721 9.17 15.15 -7.91
CA PHE A 721 9.32 14.61 -6.54
C PHE A 721 9.73 13.12 -6.53
N TYR A 722 9.16 12.30 -7.43
CA TYR A 722 9.48 10.87 -7.53
C TYR A 722 10.87 10.60 -8.11
N TYR A 723 11.42 11.49 -8.93
CA TYR A 723 12.81 11.44 -9.37
C TYR A 723 13.75 11.58 -8.17
N ILE A 724 13.56 12.60 -7.33
CA ILE A 724 14.42 12.85 -6.16
C ILE A 724 14.30 11.70 -5.13
N LEU A 725 13.09 11.16 -4.91
CA LEU A 725 12.87 10.13 -3.89
C LEU A 725 13.23 8.69 -4.33
N PHE A 726 13.20 8.40 -5.63
CA PHE A 726 13.34 7.02 -6.16
C PHE A 726 14.20 6.87 -7.42
N GLY A 727 14.89 7.92 -7.88
CA GLY A 727 15.73 7.92 -9.08
C GLY A 727 14.97 7.77 -10.40
N ARG A 728 13.63 7.67 -10.37
CA ARG A 728 12.81 7.39 -11.55
C ARG A 728 12.83 8.58 -12.50
N GLU A 729 13.45 8.44 -13.66
CA GLU A 729 13.64 9.48 -14.68
C GLU A 729 12.32 9.99 -15.29
N GLN A 730 11.43 9.08 -15.68
CA GLN A 730 10.21 9.38 -16.44
C GLN A 730 8.93 9.00 -15.68
N ALA A 731 7.81 9.65 -16.01
CA ALA A 731 6.52 9.29 -15.43
C ALA A 731 5.92 8.08 -16.19
N PRO A 732 5.35 7.08 -15.50
CA PRO A 732 4.74 5.93 -16.18
C PRO A 732 3.57 6.37 -17.06
N PRO A 733 3.41 5.79 -18.26
CA PRO A 733 2.37 6.17 -19.20
C PRO A 733 0.99 5.98 -18.58
N ARG A 734 0.06 6.91 -18.88
CA ARG A 734 -1.22 7.05 -18.15
C ARG A 734 -2.02 5.75 -18.04
N TRP A 735 -1.93 4.86 -19.04
CA TRP A 735 -2.58 3.55 -19.00
C TRP A 735 -2.14 2.68 -17.81
N LYS A 736 -0.85 2.64 -17.44
CA LYS A 736 -0.38 1.88 -16.25
C LYS A 736 -1.05 2.40 -14.98
N ASN A 737 -1.09 3.72 -14.82
CA ASN A 737 -1.82 4.37 -13.72
C ASN A 737 -3.31 3.98 -13.74
N CYS A 738 -3.95 3.96 -14.92
CA CYS A 738 -5.35 3.57 -15.05
C CYS A 738 -5.63 2.09 -14.75
N ILE A 739 -4.75 1.14 -15.13
CA ILE A 739 -4.87 -0.26 -14.74
C ILE A 739 -4.78 -0.40 -13.21
N SER A 740 -3.74 0.19 -12.61
CA SER A 740 -3.57 0.22 -11.15
C SER A 740 -4.82 0.77 -10.45
N GLN A 741 -5.37 1.89 -10.92
CA GLN A 741 -6.58 2.50 -10.36
C GLN A 741 -7.82 1.61 -10.52
N VAL A 742 -8.04 0.94 -11.66
CA VAL A 742 -9.17 0.00 -11.81
C VAL A 742 -8.99 -1.25 -10.95
N ASN A 743 -7.78 -1.80 -10.86
CA ASN A 743 -7.52 -3.00 -10.06
C ASN A 743 -7.67 -2.71 -8.54
N SER A 744 -7.17 -1.57 -8.06
CA SER A 744 -7.34 -1.16 -6.65
C SER A 744 -8.80 -0.90 -6.26
N ASN A 745 -9.61 -0.34 -7.16
CA ASN A 745 -10.98 0.09 -6.85
C ASN A 745 -12.06 -0.94 -7.23
N MET A 746 -11.82 -1.74 -8.28
CA MET A 746 -12.78 -2.70 -8.86
C MET A 746 -12.15 -4.07 -9.18
N GLY A 747 -11.06 -4.44 -8.50
CA GLY A 747 -10.26 -5.63 -8.80
C GLY A 747 -10.99 -6.98 -8.75
N MET A 748 -12.15 -7.12 -8.10
CA MET A 748 -12.96 -8.35 -8.21
C MET A 748 -13.68 -8.44 -9.57
N ALA A 749 -14.05 -7.31 -10.17
CA ALA A 749 -14.65 -7.27 -11.51
C ALA A 749 -13.58 -7.49 -12.60
N LEU A 750 -12.45 -6.77 -12.50
CA LEU A 750 -11.30 -6.97 -13.39
C LEU A 750 -10.72 -8.39 -13.25
N GLY A 751 -10.60 -8.88 -12.01
CA GLY A 751 -10.19 -10.25 -11.71
C GLY A 751 -11.13 -11.31 -12.29
N SER A 752 -12.45 -11.07 -12.34
CA SER A 752 -13.39 -11.94 -13.04
C SER A 752 -13.07 -12.03 -14.53
N MET A 753 -12.87 -10.88 -15.19
CA MET A 753 -12.53 -10.80 -16.61
C MET A 753 -11.19 -11.48 -16.92
N PHE A 754 -10.21 -11.35 -16.03
CA PHE A 754 -8.90 -12.01 -16.12
C PHE A 754 -9.03 -13.53 -15.98
N VAL A 755 -9.58 -14.01 -14.85
CA VAL A 755 -9.72 -15.45 -14.56
C VAL A 755 -10.49 -16.17 -15.66
N ARG A 756 -11.63 -15.62 -16.10
CA ARG A 756 -12.49 -16.19 -17.16
C ARG A 756 -11.83 -16.34 -18.53
N LYS A 757 -10.73 -15.64 -18.81
CA LYS A 757 -10.03 -15.66 -20.11
C LYS A 757 -8.70 -16.41 -20.05
N HIS A 758 -8.02 -16.36 -18.91
CA HIS A 758 -6.59 -16.65 -18.83
C HIS A 758 -6.16 -17.63 -17.74
N PHE A 759 -7.00 -17.92 -16.75
CA PHE A 759 -6.61 -18.76 -15.62
C PHE A 759 -7.22 -20.16 -15.71
N ASP A 760 -6.36 -21.18 -15.59
CA ASP A 760 -6.70 -22.60 -15.66
C ASP A 760 -7.07 -23.17 -14.27
N GLU A 761 -8.09 -24.04 -14.23
CA GLU A 761 -8.55 -24.68 -12.99
C GLU A 761 -7.67 -25.88 -12.57
N MET A 762 -6.98 -26.56 -13.50
CA MET A 762 -6.01 -27.59 -13.12
C MET A 762 -4.86 -26.96 -12.30
N SER A 763 -4.37 -25.80 -12.73
CA SER A 763 -3.36 -25.01 -12.01
C SER A 763 -3.78 -24.60 -10.58
N LYS A 764 -5.07 -24.41 -10.32
CA LYS A 764 -5.63 -24.20 -8.95
C LYS A 764 -5.48 -25.48 -8.10
N ASN A 765 -5.72 -26.64 -8.70
CA ASN A 765 -5.70 -27.95 -8.03
C ASN A 765 -4.28 -28.50 -7.83
N ASP A 766 -3.38 -28.32 -8.80
CA ASP A 766 -1.94 -28.62 -8.67
C ASP A 766 -1.32 -27.84 -7.50
N THR A 767 -1.56 -26.53 -7.46
CA THR A 767 -1.08 -25.65 -6.37
C THR A 767 -1.68 -26.04 -5.02
N LEU A 768 -2.95 -26.47 -4.98
CA LEU A 768 -3.60 -26.96 -3.76
C LEU A 768 -2.99 -28.27 -3.24
N THR A 769 -2.56 -29.16 -4.14
CA THR A 769 -1.87 -30.41 -3.78
C THR A 769 -0.47 -30.10 -3.23
N MET A 770 0.30 -29.30 -3.97
CA MET A 770 1.62 -28.83 -3.53
C MET A 770 1.58 -28.12 -2.17
N THR A 771 0.53 -27.34 -1.90
CA THR A 771 0.35 -26.68 -0.60
C THR A 771 0.22 -27.69 0.54
N ARG A 772 -0.49 -28.81 0.34
CA ARG A 772 -0.64 -29.87 1.35
C ARG A 772 0.67 -30.65 1.56
N GLU A 773 1.43 -30.88 0.49
CA GLU A 773 2.76 -31.51 0.57
C GLU A 773 3.74 -30.65 1.39
N ILE A 774 3.67 -29.33 1.24
CA ILE A 774 4.50 -28.37 2.01
C ILE A 774 4.01 -28.23 3.46
N GLN A 775 2.69 -28.24 3.71
CA GLN A 775 2.13 -28.34 5.07
C GLN A 775 2.58 -29.63 5.77
N GLN A 776 2.63 -30.76 5.05
CA GLN A 776 3.17 -32.03 5.57
C GLN A 776 4.66 -31.92 5.90
N ALA A 777 5.47 -31.38 4.99
CA ALA A 777 6.90 -31.16 5.24
C ALA A 777 7.16 -30.28 6.47
N PHE A 778 6.37 -29.21 6.69
CA PHE A 778 6.49 -28.41 7.91
C PHE A 778 6.14 -29.19 9.18
N ARG A 779 5.14 -30.07 9.16
CA ARG A 779 4.84 -30.95 10.31
C ARG A 779 6.01 -31.90 10.62
N GLU A 780 6.65 -32.48 9.59
CA GLU A 780 7.84 -33.32 9.77
C GLU A 780 9.00 -32.53 10.38
N LEU A 781 9.27 -31.31 9.89
CA LEU A 781 10.27 -30.41 10.46
C LEU A 781 9.97 -30.00 11.90
N LEU A 782 8.70 -29.74 12.26
CA LEU A 782 8.27 -29.52 13.65
C LEU A 782 8.53 -30.73 14.55
N HIS A 783 8.31 -31.95 14.06
CA HIS A 783 8.58 -33.17 14.83
C HIS A 783 10.08 -33.42 15.03
N MET A 784 10.90 -33.20 14.00
CA MET A 784 12.37 -33.31 14.06
C MET A 784 13.03 -32.22 14.92
N THR A 785 12.33 -31.11 15.19
CA THR A 785 12.84 -29.97 15.94
C THR A 785 13.02 -30.29 17.43
N ASN A 786 14.22 -30.10 17.97
CA ASN A 786 14.57 -30.42 19.36
C ASN A 786 14.44 -29.24 20.35
N TRP A 787 14.21 -28.01 19.87
CA TRP A 787 14.21 -26.80 20.71
C TRP A 787 12.81 -26.33 21.15
N ILE A 788 11.76 -27.00 20.67
CA ILE A 788 10.36 -26.75 21.04
C ILE A 788 9.88 -27.93 21.88
N ASP A 789 9.12 -27.66 22.95
CA ASP A 789 8.47 -28.70 23.74
C ASP A 789 7.31 -29.39 22.99
N ASP A 790 6.99 -30.63 23.38
CA ASP A 790 6.00 -31.44 22.68
C ASP A 790 4.54 -30.98 22.87
N GLU A 791 4.26 -29.97 23.71
CA GLU A 791 2.93 -29.35 23.78
C GLU A 791 2.84 -28.22 22.73
N THR A 792 3.80 -27.31 22.73
CA THR A 792 3.93 -26.23 21.74
C THR A 792 4.06 -26.78 20.31
N LYS A 793 4.74 -27.92 20.10
CA LYS A 793 4.74 -28.63 18.80
C LYS A 793 3.34 -29.06 18.35
N LYS A 794 2.54 -29.66 19.25
CA LYS A 794 1.18 -30.14 18.92
C LYS A 794 0.27 -28.97 18.56
N LEU A 795 0.38 -27.85 19.30
CA LEU A 795 -0.34 -26.62 19.00
C LEU A 795 0.11 -26.01 17.66
N ALA A 796 1.41 -26.02 17.35
CA ALA A 796 1.94 -25.54 16.08
C ALA A 796 1.51 -26.39 14.88
N ALA A 797 1.53 -27.73 15.01
CA ALA A 797 1.02 -28.65 13.99
C ALA A 797 -0.49 -28.44 13.75
N HIS A 798 -1.28 -28.34 14.84
CA HIS A 798 -2.71 -28.05 14.74
C HIS A 798 -2.99 -26.67 14.10
N LYS A 799 -2.14 -25.67 14.35
CA LYS A 799 -2.20 -24.37 13.66
C LYS A 799 -1.96 -24.50 12.16
N VAL A 800 -1.08 -25.38 11.69
CA VAL A 800 -0.91 -25.64 10.25
C VAL A 800 -2.08 -26.41 9.65
N ASP A 801 -2.60 -27.43 10.35
CA ASP A 801 -3.74 -28.22 9.88
C ASP A 801 -5.04 -27.39 9.75
N THR A 802 -5.14 -26.29 10.49
CA THR A 802 -6.25 -25.34 10.43
C THR A 802 -6.01 -24.14 9.48
N MET A 803 -4.85 -24.05 8.82
CA MET A 803 -4.58 -22.93 7.89
C MET A 803 -5.55 -22.93 6.70
N MET A 804 -6.29 -21.84 6.55
CA MET A 804 -7.19 -21.66 5.42
C MET A 804 -6.44 -21.34 4.13
N LEU A 805 -6.69 -22.12 3.08
CA LEU A 805 -6.07 -21.97 1.77
C LEU A 805 -6.94 -21.11 0.84
N ARG A 806 -6.34 -20.10 0.19
CA ARG A 806 -7.03 -19.19 -0.76
C ARG A 806 -6.25 -19.06 -2.06
N ILE A 807 -6.42 -20.03 -2.95
CA ILE A 807 -5.66 -20.19 -4.21
C ILE A 807 -6.50 -19.70 -5.40
N GLY A 808 -5.86 -18.92 -6.29
CA GLY A 808 -6.45 -18.40 -7.52
C GLY A 808 -7.41 -17.24 -7.29
N TYR A 809 -8.65 -17.54 -6.94
CA TYR A 809 -9.74 -16.56 -6.91
C TYR A 809 -10.93 -16.99 -6.03
N PRO A 810 -11.78 -16.04 -5.58
CA PRO A 810 -13.06 -16.35 -4.93
C PRO A 810 -14.14 -16.70 -5.97
N ASP A 811 -14.82 -17.84 -5.78
CA ASP A 811 -15.72 -18.40 -6.80
C ASP A 811 -16.94 -17.50 -7.13
N PHE A 812 -17.32 -16.58 -6.23
CA PHE A 812 -18.41 -15.63 -6.48
C PHE A 812 -18.14 -14.71 -7.67
N ILE A 813 -16.88 -14.42 -8.03
CA ILE A 813 -16.59 -13.54 -9.17
C ILE A 813 -16.98 -14.16 -10.51
N LEU A 814 -17.09 -15.49 -10.58
CA LEU A 814 -17.57 -16.18 -11.77
C LEU A 814 -19.10 -16.10 -11.89
N LYS A 815 -19.83 -15.86 -10.79
CA LYS A 815 -21.28 -15.70 -10.77
C LYS A 815 -21.65 -14.24 -11.05
N LYS A 816 -22.24 -13.98 -12.23
CA LYS A 816 -22.54 -12.61 -12.69
C LYS A 816 -23.40 -11.83 -11.69
N ILE A 817 -24.45 -12.47 -11.15
CA ILE A 817 -25.41 -11.84 -10.24
C ILE A 817 -24.70 -11.39 -8.94
N ASP A 818 -23.93 -12.27 -8.31
CA ASP A 818 -23.18 -12.00 -7.07
C ASP A 818 -22.16 -10.86 -7.27
N LEU A 819 -21.49 -10.85 -8.43
CA LEU A 819 -20.51 -9.82 -8.80
C LEU A 819 -21.18 -8.46 -9.11
N ASP A 820 -22.30 -8.45 -9.82
CA ASP A 820 -23.08 -7.22 -10.10
C ASP A 820 -23.67 -6.64 -8.80
N ASP A 821 -24.19 -7.48 -7.90
CA ASP A 821 -24.78 -7.04 -6.62
C ASP A 821 -23.71 -6.36 -5.73
N ARG A 822 -22.49 -6.91 -5.69
CA ARG A 822 -21.34 -6.29 -5.01
C ARG A 822 -21.06 -4.85 -5.45
N TYR A 823 -21.28 -4.52 -6.73
CA TYR A 823 -21.01 -3.18 -7.28
C TYR A 823 -22.30 -2.38 -7.61
N LYS A 824 -23.45 -2.81 -7.09
CA LYS A 824 -24.80 -2.26 -7.36
C LYS A 824 -24.98 -0.82 -6.94
N GLU A 825 -24.42 -0.44 -5.79
CA GLU A 825 -24.46 0.96 -5.30
C GLU A 825 -23.48 1.86 -6.06
N VAL A 826 -22.33 1.33 -6.48
CA VAL A 826 -21.29 2.08 -7.19
C VAL A 826 -21.81 2.51 -8.56
N LYS A 827 -21.80 3.82 -8.83
CA LYS A 827 -22.17 4.41 -10.13
C LYS A 827 -20.93 4.98 -10.81
N ILE A 828 -20.68 4.53 -12.04
CA ILE A 828 -19.53 4.92 -12.87
C ILE A 828 -20.07 5.52 -14.16
N HIS A 829 -19.59 6.71 -14.52
CA HIS A 829 -19.89 7.38 -15.79
C HIS A 829 -18.59 7.59 -16.58
N PRO A 830 -18.51 7.21 -17.88
CA PRO A 830 -17.24 7.10 -18.60
C PRO A 830 -16.50 8.41 -18.85
N ASP A 831 -17.10 9.56 -18.54
CA ASP A 831 -16.51 10.90 -18.73
C ASP A 831 -16.26 11.63 -17.38
N LYS A 832 -16.36 10.90 -16.26
CA LYS A 832 -16.48 11.44 -14.89
C LYS A 832 -15.44 10.87 -13.91
N TYR A 833 -14.18 10.75 -14.35
CA TYR A 833 -13.14 9.99 -13.63
C TYR A 833 -12.95 10.40 -12.16
N PHE A 834 -12.88 11.70 -11.90
CA PHE A 834 -12.71 12.24 -10.55
C PHE A 834 -13.90 11.84 -9.64
N GLU A 835 -15.14 12.05 -10.11
CA GLU A 835 -16.35 11.69 -9.37
C GLU A 835 -16.52 10.17 -9.20
N ASN A 836 -16.12 9.37 -10.20
CA ASN A 836 -16.13 7.91 -10.15
C ASN A 836 -15.27 7.40 -8.97
N ILE A 837 -14.04 7.91 -8.84
CA ILE A 837 -13.11 7.51 -7.76
C ILE A 837 -13.67 7.89 -6.39
N LEU A 838 -14.20 9.10 -6.23
CA LEU A 838 -14.82 9.53 -4.96
C LEU A 838 -16.04 8.67 -4.57
N ASN A 839 -16.85 8.25 -5.56
CA ASN A 839 -17.99 7.37 -5.33
C ASN A 839 -17.56 5.97 -4.85
N ILE A 840 -16.50 5.40 -5.45
CA ILE A 840 -15.97 4.09 -5.04
C ILE A 840 -15.37 4.16 -3.62
N LEU A 841 -14.54 5.16 -3.31
CA LEU A 841 -13.91 5.31 -1.99
C LEU A 841 -14.95 5.48 -0.85
N ARG A 842 -16.06 6.17 -1.13
CA ARG A 842 -17.22 6.24 -0.24
C ARG A 842 -17.92 4.89 -0.04
N HIS A 843 -18.16 4.17 -1.12
CA HIS A 843 -18.78 2.84 -1.04
C HIS A 843 -17.87 1.86 -0.27
N LEU A 844 -16.56 1.89 -0.49
CA LEU A 844 -15.58 1.10 0.28
C LEU A 844 -15.65 1.44 1.77
N THR A 845 -15.63 2.73 2.14
CA THR A 845 -15.77 3.17 3.54
C THR A 845 -17.09 2.67 4.14
N LYS A 846 -18.23 2.85 3.45
CA LYS A 846 -19.53 2.34 3.90
C LYS A 846 -19.54 0.81 4.09
N MET A 847 -18.93 0.05 3.17
CA MET A 847 -18.87 -1.42 3.22
C MET A 847 -17.89 -1.97 4.27
N GLU A 848 -16.99 -1.15 4.78
CA GLU A 848 -16.18 -1.42 5.96
C GLU A 848 -16.97 -1.11 7.24
N GLN A 849 -17.43 0.13 7.37
CA GLN A 849 -18.09 0.65 8.58
C GLN A 849 -19.39 -0.08 8.93
N SER A 850 -20.10 -0.62 7.93
CA SER A 850 -21.31 -1.43 8.12
C SER A 850 -21.06 -2.85 8.66
N ARG A 851 -19.81 -3.31 8.78
CA ARG A 851 -19.46 -4.62 9.34
C ARG A 851 -19.66 -4.72 10.85
N ILE A 852 -19.74 -3.59 11.54
CA ILE A 852 -19.93 -3.56 12.99
C ILE A 852 -21.22 -4.30 13.39
N GLY A 853 -21.13 -5.22 14.35
CA GLY A 853 -22.24 -6.09 14.76
C GLY A 853 -22.58 -7.25 13.81
N GLN A 854 -21.78 -7.48 12.74
CA GLN A 854 -21.81 -8.71 11.95
C GLN A 854 -20.73 -9.69 12.45
N PRO A 855 -20.88 -11.01 12.24
CA PRO A 855 -19.79 -11.97 12.49
C PRO A 855 -18.68 -11.84 11.44
N VAL A 856 -17.43 -12.07 11.83
CA VAL A 856 -16.28 -12.03 10.89
C VAL A 856 -16.31 -13.25 9.98
N ASN A 857 -16.73 -13.05 8.73
CA ASN A 857 -16.59 -14.07 7.71
C ASN A 857 -15.10 -14.19 7.27
N LYS A 858 -14.36 -15.06 7.97
CA LYS A 858 -12.94 -15.36 7.69
C LYS A 858 -12.68 -15.91 6.27
N THR A 859 -13.71 -16.35 5.53
CA THR A 859 -13.56 -16.81 4.13
C THR A 859 -13.49 -15.68 3.10
N LEU A 860 -13.81 -14.43 3.47
CA LEU A 860 -13.81 -13.29 2.55
C LEU A 860 -12.40 -12.97 2.02
N TRP A 861 -12.30 -12.84 0.70
CA TRP A 861 -11.11 -12.33 0.03
C TRP A 861 -11.05 -10.80 0.10
N ASN A 862 -9.91 -10.26 0.51
CA ASN A 862 -9.64 -8.82 0.49
C ASN A 862 -8.80 -8.39 -0.73
N THR A 863 -8.03 -9.32 -1.31
CA THR A 863 -7.14 -9.08 -2.45
C THR A 863 -7.82 -9.42 -3.78
N ALA A 864 -7.51 -8.68 -4.84
CA ALA A 864 -7.97 -8.97 -6.20
C ALA A 864 -7.22 -10.20 -6.80
N PRO A 865 -7.87 -11.07 -7.60
CA PRO A 865 -7.21 -12.21 -8.25
C PRO A 865 -6.04 -11.84 -9.16
N ALA A 866 -6.13 -10.70 -9.85
CA ALA A 866 -5.12 -10.22 -10.78
C ALA A 866 -4.02 -9.42 -10.06
N VAL A 867 -3.25 -10.10 -9.20
CA VAL A 867 -2.13 -9.51 -8.43
C VAL A 867 -0.95 -10.48 -8.41
N VAL A 868 0.27 -9.96 -8.64
CA VAL A 868 1.52 -10.73 -8.52
C VAL A 868 2.11 -10.53 -7.11
N ASN A 869 1.61 -11.31 -6.16
CA ASN A 869 2.10 -11.41 -4.77
C ASN A 869 1.50 -12.65 -4.08
N ALA A 870 1.91 -12.94 -2.85
CA ALA A 870 1.21 -13.84 -1.92
C ALA A 870 0.99 -13.14 -0.56
N TYR A 871 0.18 -13.71 0.35
CA TYR A 871 -0.12 -13.10 1.67
C TYR A 871 -0.57 -14.11 2.75
N TYR A 872 -0.03 -13.99 3.97
CA TYR A 872 -0.58 -14.57 5.20
C TYR A 872 -1.42 -13.56 5.99
N SER A 873 -2.53 -14.02 6.58
CA SER A 873 -3.44 -13.22 7.40
C SER A 873 -3.58 -13.81 8.80
N ARG A 874 -2.83 -13.24 9.76
CA ARG A 874 -2.79 -13.63 11.19
C ARG A 874 -4.18 -13.79 11.81
N ASN A 875 -5.03 -12.77 11.76
CA ASN A 875 -6.42 -12.77 12.27
C ASN A 875 -7.38 -13.79 11.60
N LYS A 876 -6.93 -14.56 10.62
CA LYS A 876 -7.72 -15.58 9.92
C LYS A 876 -7.03 -16.94 9.84
N ASN A 877 -5.78 -17.04 10.32
CA ASN A 877 -4.86 -18.14 10.05
C ASN A 877 -4.94 -18.62 8.57
N GLN A 878 -4.69 -17.71 7.62
CA GLN A 878 -5.05 -17.90 6.20
C GLN A 878 -3.92 -17.49 5.26
N ILE A 879 -3.54 -18.37 4.33
CA ILE A 879 -2.58 -18.09 3.23
C ILE A 879 -3.32 -17.87 1.90
N MET A 880 -2.86 -16.90 1.11
CA MET A 880 -3.55 -16.43 -0.11
C MET A 880 -2.58 -16.23 -1.29
N PHE A 881 -2.88 -16.90 -2.39
CA PHE A 881 -2.13 -16.87 -3.65
C PHE A 881 -3.09 -16.48 -4.78
N PRO A 882 -3.21 -15.17 -5.12
CA PRO A 882 -4.02 -14.72 -6.25
C PRO A 882 -3.56 -15.32 -7.57
N ALA A 883 -4.50 -15.50 -8.52
CA ALA A 883 -4.25 -16.05 -9.85
C ALA A 883 -3.08 -15.38 -10.61
N GLY A 884 -2.77 -14.11 -10.31
CA GLY A 884 -1.66 -13.37 -10.91
C GLY A 884 -0.25 -13.82 -10.53
N ILE A 885 -0.02 -14.58 -9.43
CA ILE A 885 1.32 -15.13 -9.13
C ILE A 885 1.56 -16.52 -9.75
N LEU A 886 0.50 -17.21 -10.17
CA LEU A 886 0.56 -18.59 -10.69
C LEU A 886 0.93 -18.61 -12.19
N GLN A 887 2.12 -18.07 -12.49
CA GLN A 887 2.73 -17.95 -13.81
C GLN A 887 4.26 -18.12 -13.73
N PRO A 888 4.98 -18.35 -14.85
CA PRO A 888 6.44 -18.40 -14.86
C PRO A 888 7.11 -17.15 -14.25
N PRO A 889 8.27 -17.28 -13.57
CA PRO A 889 8.99 -18.52 -13.29
C PRO A 889 8.52 -19.24 -12.00
N PHE A 890 7.52 -18.69 -11.28
CA PHE A 890 6.99 -19.32 -10.06
C PHE A 890 6.32 -20.66 -10.35
N TYR A 891 5.45 -20.70 -11.36
CA TYR A 891 4.63 -21.87 -11.66
C TYR A 891 4.37 -22.07 -13.16
N HIS A 892 4.51 -23.30 -13.63
CA HIS A 892 3.86 -23.78 -14.85
C HIS A 892 3.59 -25.28 -14.76
N ARG A 893 2.40 -25.73 -15.21
CA ARG A 893 1.99 -27.15 -15.31
C ARG A 893 2.87 -28.06 -16.21
N HIS A 894 3.93 -27.51 -16.80
CA HIS A 894 4.83 -28.18 -17.75
C HIS A 894 6.31 -27.97 -17.40
N PHE A 895 6.63 -27.16 -16.38
CA PHE A 895 7.95 -27.20 -15.77
C PHE A 895 8.15 -28.51 -15.01
N PRO A 896 9.40 -28.98 -14.82
CA PRO A 896 9.74 -29.90 -13.76
C PRO A 896 9.15 -29.48 -12.41
N ARG A 897 8.84 -30.44 -11.54
CA ARG A 897 8.40 -30.18 -10.16
C ARG A 897 9.50 -29.48 -9.37
N SER A 898 10.79 -29.75 -9.62
CA SER A 898 11.93 -28.98 -9.08
C SER A 898 11.77 -27.47 -9.23
N LEU A 899 11.45 -27.01 -10.44
CA LEU A 899 11.19 -25.59 -10.72
C LEU A 899 9.95 -25.07 -9.99
N ASN A 900 8.84 -25.81 -10.03
CA ASN A 900 7.61 -25.38 -9.37
C ASN A 900 7.76 -25.33 -7.83
N PHE A 901 8.45 -26.29 -7.23
CA PHE A 901 8.78 -26.27 -5.79
C PHE A 901 9.78 -25.15 -5.45
N GLY A 902 10.82 -24.93 -6.27
CA GLY A 902 11.78 -23.83 -6.08
C GLY A 902 11.19 -22.44 -6.32
N GLY A 903 10.12 -22.35 -7.10
CA GLY A 903 9.33 -21.15 -7.37
C GLY A 903 8.16 -20.99 -6.40
N ILE A 904 6.95 -21.37 -6.83
CA ILE A 904 5.73 -21.21 -6.03
C ILE A 904 5.77 -22.02 -4.72
N GLY A 905 6.46 -23.16 -4.68
CA GLY A 905 6.60 -23.94 -3.45
C GLY A 905 7.33 -23.19 -2.33
N VAL A 906 8.44 -22.52 -2.63
CA VAL A 906 9.13 -21.65 -1.65
C VAL A 906 8.21 -20.53 -1.18
N VAL A 907 7.45 -19.91 -2.10
CA VAL A 907 6.47 -18.87 -1.73
C VAL A 907 5.35 -19.44 -0.84
N ILE A 908 4.91 -20.68 -1.06
CA ILE A 908 3.92 -21.34 -0.18
C ILE A 908 4.51 -21.59 1.21
N GLY A 909 5.72 -22.13 1.31
CA GLY A 909 6.40 -22.34 2.59
C GLY A 909 6.68 -21.02 3.33
N HIS A 910 6.98 -19.95 2.61
CA HIS A 910 7.15 -18.60 3.14
C HIS A 910 5.86 -18.11 3.83
N GLU A 911 4.71 -18.19 3.15
CA GLU A 911 3.41 -17.80 3.73
C GLU A 911 2.95 -18.71 4.89
N ILE A 912 3.30 -20.01 4.88
CA ILE A 912 3.09 -20.90 6.03
C ILE A 912 3.97 -20.46 7.21
N THR A 913 5.22 -20.09 6.96
CA THR A 913 6.17 -19.66 7.99
C THR A 913 5.78 -18.33 8.64
N HIS A 914 5.09 -17.43 7.94
CA HIS A 914 4.44 -16.25 8.54
C HIS A 914 3.40 -16.60 9.61
N GLY A 915 2.93 -17.85 9.69
CA GLY A 915 2.18 -18.37 10.83
C GLY A 915 2.98 -18.45 12.13
N PHE A 916 4.31 -18.41 12.05
CA PHE A 916 5.23 -18.69 13.16
C PHE A 916 6.44 -17.74 13.20
N ASP A 917 6.41 -16.63 12.44
CA ASP A 917 7.40 -15.53 12.56
C ASP A 917 7.27 -14.74 13.88
N ASP A 918 8.08 -13.70 14.06
CA ASP A 918 8.14 -12.88 15.28
C ASP A 918 6.80 -12.27 15.72
N LYS A 919 5.87 -12.07 14.78
CA LYS A 919 4.47 -11.67 15.04
C LYS A 919 3.49 -12.83 14.85
N GLY A 920 3.74 -13.73 13.91
CA GLY A 920 2.89 -14.88 13.58
C GLY A 920 2.67 -15.82 14.76
N ARG A 921 3.75 -16.11 15.50
CA ARG A 921 3.72 -16.97 16.69
C ARG A 921 2.84 -16.44 17.85
N LEU A 922 2.47 -15.16 17.81
CA LEU A 922 1.63 -14.53 18.85
C LEU A 922 0.13 -14.79 18.65
N PHE A 923 -0.26 -15.34 17.49
CA PHE A 923 -1.66 -15.66 17.15
C PHE A 923 -1.85 -17.18 17.15
N ASP A 924 -2.99 -17.65 17.64
CA ASP A 924 -3.35 -19.08 17.67
C ASP A 924 -3.83 -19.63 16.30
N CYS A 925 -4.46 -20.81 16.32
CA CYS A 925 -5.04 -21.47 15.15
C CYS A 925 -6.32 -20.80 14.60
N GLU A 926 -7.07 -20.09 15.43
CA GLU A 926 -8.31 -19.40 15.06
C GLU A 926 -8.06 -17.99 14.52
N GLY A 927 -6.96 -17.37 14.99
CA GLY A 927 -6.52 -16.01 14.66
C GLY A 927 -6.52 -15.04 15.83
N ASN A 928 -6.54 -15.49 17.09
CA ASN A 928 -6.54 -14.63 18.28
C ASN A 928 -5.14 -14.45 18.89
N LEU A 929 -4.83 -13.23 19.32
CA LEU A 929 -3.59 -12.81 19.97
C LEU A 929 -3.59 -13.20 21.45
N HIS A 930 -3.05 -14.38 21.77
CA HIS A 930 -2.85 -14.85 23.14
C HIS A 930 -1.55 -15.66 23.27
N ARG A 931 -1.11 -15.97 24.50
CA ARG A 931 0.09 -16.78 24.72
C ARG A 931 -0.27 -18.27 24.72
N TRP A 932 0.23 -19.01 23.72
CA TRP A 932 0.05 -20.46 23.57
C TRP A 932 1.40 -21.23 23.47
N TRP A 933 2.51 -20.60 23.88
CA TRP A 933 3.86 -21.19 23.92
C TRP A 933 4.38 -21.23 25.36
N SER A 934 5.24 -22.21 25.66
CA SER A 934 6.07 -22.24 26.88
C SER A 934 7.08 -21.09 26.90
N ASP A 935 7.59 -20.71 28.08
CA ASP A 935 8.68 -19.72 28.18
C ASP A 935 9.95 -20.24 27.51
N THR A 936 10.27 -21.53 27.71
CA THR A 936 11.42 -22.20 27.10
C THR A 936 11.40 -22.17 25.57
N ALA A 937 10.25 -22.39 24.92
CA ALA A 937 10.13 -22.29 23.47
C ALA A 937 10.20 -20.84 22.98
N ILE A 938 9.73 -19.88 23.79
CA ILE A 938 9.85 -18.44 23.48
C ILE A 938 11.31 -17.99 23.54
N GLU A 939 12.05 -18.34 24.59
CA GLU A 939 13.47 -18.03 24.76
C GLU A 939 14.32 -18.66 23.65
N ALA A 940 14.10 -19.95 23.37
CA ALA A 940 14.80 -20.66 22.29
C ALA A 940 14.48 -20.09 20.90
N PHE A 941 13.24 -19.66 20.64
CA PHE A 941 12.88 -18.92 19.43
C PHE A 941 13.66 -17.60 19.35
N HIS A 942 13.71 -16.82 20.42
CA HIS A 942 14.41 -15.53 20.42
C HIS A 942 15.92 -15.69 20.18
N HIS A 943 16.57 -16.68 20.80
CA HIS A 943 17.97 -17.00 20.52
C HIS A 943 18.22 -17.36 19.05
N ARG A 944 17.31 -18.11 18.41
CA ARG A 944 17.43 -18.50 16.99
C ARG A 944 17.10 -17.36 16.02
N ALA A 945 16.11 -16.53 16.34
CA ALA A 945 15.81 -15.31 15.60
C ALA A 945 16.98 -14.31 15.67
N GLN A 946 17.67 -14.21 16.81
CA GLN A 946 18.83 -13.35 16.98
C GLN A 946 19.96 -13.67 15.99
N CYS A 947 20.22 -14.95 15.72
CA CYS A 947 21.18 -15.37 14.68
C CYS A 947 20.85 -14.76 13.31
N LEU A 948 19.58 -14.77 12.89
CA LEU A 948 19.15 -14.17 11.62
C LEU A 948 19.17 -12.63 11.65
N ILE A 949 18.86 -12.01 12.80
CA ILE A 949 18.98 -10.56 13.01
C ILE A 949 20.44 -10.13 12.81
N ASP A 950 21.38 -10.84 13.45
CA ASP A 950 22.80 -10.53 13.38
C ASP A 950 23.38 -10.82 11.99
N GLN A 951 23.09 -11.98 11.40
CA GLN A 951 23.52 -12.35 10.05
C GLN A 951 23.13 -11.27 9.03
N TYR A 952 21.85 -10.89 8.98
CA TYR A 952 21.39 -9.90 8.01
C TYR A 952 21.85 -8.48 8.36
N GLY A 953 21.98 -8.14 9.65
CA GLY A 953 22.54 -6.86 10.12
C GLY A 953 24.04 -6.66 9.80
N HIS A 954 24.75 -7.71 9.40
CA HIS A 954 26.12 -7.61 8.88
C HIS A 954 26.19 -7.32 7.37
N TYR A 955 25.14 -7.60 6.59
CA TYR A 955 25.15 -7.34 5.15
C TYR A 955 25.16 -5.84 4.83
N ILE A 956 26.15 -5.42 4.03
CA ILE A 956 26.28 -4.07 3.49
C ILE A 956 25.81 -4.08 2.03
N VAL A 957 25.02 -3.09 1.66
CA VAL A 957 24.49 -2.87 0.31
C VAL A 957 25.44 -1.93 -0.44
N PRO A 958 26.27 -2.42 -1.40
CA PRO A 958 27.39 -1.65 -1.93
C PRO A 958 26.98 -0.37 -2.67
N GLU A 959 25.85 -0.39 -3.36
CA GLU A 959 25.34 0.69 -4.22
C GLU A 959 24.98 1.97 -3.44
N VAL A 960 24.84 1.86 -2.12
CA VAL A 960 24.47 2.95 -1.22
C VAL A 960 25.34 3.06 0.03
N ASN A 961 26.22 2.09 0.27
CA ASN A 961 27.02 1.88 1.48
C ASN A 961 26.19 1.96 2.78
N MET A 962 25.16 1.13 2.88
CA MET A 962 24.27 1.02 4.05
C MET A 962 24.12 -0.44 4.47
N LYS A 963 24.06 -0.69 5.78
CA LYS A 963 23.69 -2.02 6.32
C LYS A 963 22.18 -2.29 6.16
N LEU A 964 21.79 -3.56 6.11
CA LEU A 964 20.39 -3.95 6.30
C LEU A 964 19.99 -3.79 7.78
N ASP A 965 18.72 -3.50 8.02
CA ASP A 965 18.12 -3.61 9.36
C ASP A 965 17.63 -5.04 9.60
N GLY A 966 18.51 -5.89 10.13
CA GLY A 966 18.18 -7.27 10.49
C GLY A 966 17.04 -7.40 11.50
N ILE A 967 16.81 -6.38 12.35
CA ILE A 967 15.70 -6.37 13.31
C ILE A 967 14.38 -6.17 12.55
N ASN A 968 14.27 -5.13 11.71
CA ASN A 968 13.07 -4.87 10.92
C ASN A 968 12.78 -6.02 9.94
N THR A 969 13.81 -6.61 9.31
CA THR A 969 13.63 -7.66 8.30
C THR A 969 13.44 -9.08 8.86
N GLN A 970 13.60 -9.31 10.17
CA GLN A 970 13.65 -10.67 10.74
C GLN A 970 12.46 -11.57 10.36
N GLY A 971 11.24 -11.05 10.29
CA GLY A 971 10.04 -11.87 9.98
C GLY A 971 10.08 -12.44 8.56
N GLU A 972 10.46 -11.59 7.59
CA GLU A 972 10.63 -11.98 6.19
C GLU A 972 11.82 -12.94 6.02
N ASN A 973 12.92 -12.69 6.74
CA ASN A 973 14.12 -13.53 6.70
C ASN A 973 13.84 -14.93 7.31
N ILE A 974 13.11 -15.00 8.43
CA ILE A 974 12.63 -16.25 9.03
C ILE A 974 11.74 -17.01 8.03
N ALA A 975 10.84 -16.29 7.35
CA ALA A 975 9.93 -16.87 6.38
C ALA A 975 10.63 -17.37 5.10
N ASP A 976 11.68 -16.68 4.61
CA ASP A 976 12.51 -17.18 3.50
C ASP A 976 13.26 -18.47 3.88
N ASN A 977 13.92 -18.48 5.04
CA ASN A 977 14.71 -19.61 5.52
C ASN A 977 13.83 -20.84 5.80
N GLY A 978 12.68 -20.64 6.44
CA GLY A 978 11.69 -21.70 6.63
C GLY A 978 11.09 -22.18 5.29
N GLY A 979 10.73 -21.25 4.40
CA GLY A 979 10.05 -21.55 3.14
C GLY A 979 10.89 -22.38 2.17
N VAL A 980 12.18 -22.05 2.01
CA VAL A 980 13.10 -22.86 1.18
C VAL A 980 13.26 -24.27 1.73
N LYS A 981 13.46 -24.40 3.06
CA LYS A 981 13.63 -25.70 3.74
C LYS A 981 12.40 -26.59 3.59
N GLN A 982 11.20 -26.04 3.81
CA GLN A 982 9.93 -26.76 3.66
C GLN A 982 9.68 -27.19 2.21
N ALA A 983 9.90 -26.30 1.24
CA ALA A 983 9.67 -26.60 -0.17
C ALA A 983 10.66 -27.64 -0.71
N PHE A 984 11.93 -27.60 -0.27
CA PHE A 984 12.93 -28.60 -0.66
C PHE A 984 12.66 -29.98 -0.03
N HIS A 985 12.28 -30.02 1.26
CA HIS A 985 11.91 -31.28 1.93
C HIS A 985 10.64 -31.89 1.31
N ALA A 986 9.63 -31.08 1.00
CA ALA A 986 8.43 -31.51 0.27
C ALA A 986 8.78 -32.05 -1.13
N TYR A 987 9.69 -31.39 -1.84
CA TYR A 987 10.16 -31.85 -3.15
C TYR A 987 10.92 -33.18 -3.06
N GLN A 988 11.82 -33.35 -2.08
CA GLN A 988 12.50 -34.63 -1.84
C GLN A 988 11.51 -35.74 -1.47
N HIS A 989 10.48 -35.46 -0.67
CA HIS A 989 9.43 -36.44 -0.37
C HIS A 989 8.64 -36.81 -1.62
N TRP A 990 8.25 -35.84 -2.45
CA TRP A 990 7.58 -36.08 -3.74
C TRP A 990 8.43 -36.97 -4.65
N LEU A 991 9.73 -36.65 -4.79
CA LEU A 991 10.67 -37.36 -5.66
C LEU A 991 10.85 -38.83 -5.29
N ARG A 992 10.83 -39.19 -3.99
CA ARG A 992 10.92 -40.60 -3.54
C ARG A 992 9.78 -41.50 -4.04
N HIS A 993 8.70 -40.91 -4.57
CA HIS A 993 7.48 -41.59 -5.00
C HIS A 993 7.19 -41.43 -6.50
N HIS A 994 8.08 -40.79 -7.27
CA HIS A 994 7.89 -40.47 -8.69
C HIS A 994 9.18 -40.67 -9.49
N ASP A 995 9.06 -40.89 -10.79
CA ASP A 995 10.23 -40.96 -11.68
C ASP A 995 10.89 -39.57 -11.82
N SER A 996 12.23 -39.55 -11.77
CA SER A 996 13.07 -38.36 -11.90
C SER A 996 13.46 -38.03 -13.34
N ALA A 997 13.25 -38.94 -14.30
CA ALA A 997 13.64 -38.74 -15.70
C ALA A 997 13.03 -37.48 -16.33
N ASP A 998 11.80 -37.12 -15.95
CA ASP A 998 11.10 -35.93 -16.46
C ASP A 998 11.44 -34.62 -15.72
N GLU A 999 12.33 -34.64 -14.72
CA GLU A 999 12.65 -33.50 -13.87
C GLU A 999 13.80 -32.61 -14.40
N THR A 1000 14.23 -32.85 -15.64
CA THR A 1000 15.34 -32.16 -16.31
C THR A 1000 14.89 -30.98 -17.18
N LEU A 1001 15.84 -30.12 -17.56
CA LEU A 1001 15.63 -29.04 -18.54
C LEU A 1001 16.59 -29.19 -19.73
N PRO A 1002 16.08 -29.17 -20.98
CA PRO A 1002 16.91 -29.46 -22.16
C PRO A 1002 17.92 -28.32 -22.42
N GLY A 1003 19.20 -28.68 -22.60
CA GLY A 1003 20.29 -27.72 -22.79
C GLY A 1003 20.87 -27.10 -21.52
N LEU A 1004 20.42 -27.56 -20.33
CA LEU A 1004 20.95 -27.23 -19.01
C LEU A 1004 21.44 -28.50 -18.30
N ASN A 1005 22.77 -28.67 -18.19
CA ASN A 1005 23.38 -29.79 -17.48
C ASN A 1005 23.45 -29.50 -15.97
N TYR A 1006 22.31 -29.64 -15.28
CA TYR A 1006 22.16 -29.51 -13.83
C TYR A 1006 21.26 -30.63 -13.30
N THR A 1007 21.50 -31.08 -12.06
CA THR A 1007 20.57 -32.00 -11.40
C THR A 1007 19.23 -31.30 -11.14
N HIS A 1008 18.16 -32.07 -10.99
CA HIS A 1008 16.85 -31.53 -10.64
C HIS A 1008 16.86 -30.84 -9.26
N THR A 1009 17.71 -31.25 -8.32
CA THR A 1009 17.93 -30.54 -7.05
C THR A 1009 18.68 -29.20 -7.22
N GLN A 1010 19.66 -29.12 -8.11
CA GLN A 1010 20.32 -27.86 -8.47
C GLN A 1010 19.36 -26.90 -9.19
N LEU A 1011 18.47 -27.42 -10.04
CA LEU A 1011 17.44 -26.64 -10.74
C LEU A 1011 16.40 -26.02 -9.78
N PHE A 1012 16.07 -26.68 -8.66
CA PHE A 1012 15.24 -26.10 -7.59
C PHE A 1012 15.88 -24.81 -7.04
N PHE A 1013 17.14 -24.86 -6.62
CA PHE A 1013 17.83 -23.71 -6.02
C PHE A 1013 18.11 -22.61 -7.05
N LEU A 1014 18.42 -22.98 -8.30
CA LEU A 1014 18.60 -22.04 -9.40
C LEU A 1014 17.31 -21.27 -9.70
N ASN A 1015 16.14 -21.94 -9.74
CA ASN A 1015 14.87 -21.25 -9.95
C ASN A 1015 14.48 -20.36 -8.75
N PHE A 1016 14.74 -20.82 -7.52
CA PHE A 1016 14.58 -19.98 -6.32
C PHE A 1016 15.41 -18.69 -6.41
N ALA A 1017 16.69 -18.78 -6.81
CA ALA A 1017 17.52 -17.60 -6.96
C ALA A 1017 17.03 -16.67 -8.09
N GLN A 1018 16.60 -17.24 -9.22
CA GLN A 1018 16.16 -16.45 -10.38
C GLN A 1018 14.78 -15.78 -10.20
N VAL A 1019 13.94 -16.27 -9.30
CA VAL A 1019 12.75 -15.55 -8.79
C VAL A 1019 13.12 -14.19 -8.16
N TRP A 1020 14.34 -14.02 -7.66
CA TRP A 1020 14.82 -12.80 -7.00
C TRP A 1020 15.78 -11.94 -7.85
N CYS A 1021 16.04 -12.29 -9.12
CA CYS A 1021 16.86 -11.44 -10.00
C CYS A 1021 16.26 -10.04 -10.13
N GLY A 1022 17.11 -9.01 -10.06
CA GLY A 1022 16.68 -7.61 -10.14
C GLY A 1022 17.79 -6.59 -9.94
N ALA A 1023 17.51 -5.35 -10.31
CA ALA A 1023 18.34 -4.17 -10.10
C ALA A 1023 17.48 -2.99 -9.63
N MET A 1024 18.05 -2.08 -8.84
CA MET A 1024 17.31 -0.94 -8.28
C MET A 1024 18.18 0.30 -8.20
N ARG A 1025 17.60 1.48 -8.44
CA ARG A 1025 18.31 2.76 -8.43
C ARG A 1025 18.77 3.14 -7.02
N PRO A 1026 19.91 3.84 -6.82
CA PRO A 1026 20.46 4.10 -5.49
C PRO A 1026 19.49 4.81 -4.54
N GLU A 1027 18.69 5.76 -5.01
CA GLU A 1027 17.71 6.50 -4.21
C GLU A 1027 16.59 5.56 -3.73
N ALA A 1028 16.10 4.71 -4.65
CA ALA A 1028 15.10 3.70 -4.35
C ALA A 1028 15.64 2.63 -3.39
N MET A 1029 16.93 2.28 -3.48
CA MET A 1029 17.61 1.40 -2.52
C MET A 1029 17.70 2.06 -1.14
N ARG A 1030 18.19 3.32 -1.02
CA ARG A 1030 18.21 4.07 0.25
C ARG A 1030 16.82 4.12 0.89
N ASN A 1031 15.77 4.37 0.09
CA ASN A 1031 14.40 4.32 0.56
C ASN A 1031 14.00 2.90 1.00
N LYS A 1032 14.23 1.86 0.20
CA LYS A 1032 13.85 0.48 0.54
C LYS A 1032 14.45 0.05 1.88
N LEU A 1033 15.73 0.32 2.10
CA LEU A 1033 16.42 0.01 3.36
C LEU A 1033 15.86 0.75 4.59
N LYS A 1034 15.28 1.94 4.42
CA LYS A 1034 14.64 2.71 5.50
C LYS A 1034 13.13 2.41 5.70
N THR A 1035 12.52 1.58 4.85
CA THR A 1035 11.04 1.49 4.79
C THR A 1035 10.46 0.09 4.59
N ALA A 1036 11.22 -0.86 4.04
CA ALA A 1036 10.72 -2.18 3.70
C ALA A 1036 11.04 -3.19 4.82
N VAL A 1037 10.07 -4.05 5.12
CA VAL A 1037 10.28 -5.23 5.97
C VAL A 1037 11.05 -6.34 5.23
N HIS A 1038 11.09 -6.32 3.89
CA HIS A 1038 11.79 -7.33 3.10
C HIS A 1038 13.23 -6.90 2.79
N SER A 1039 14.17 -7.82 3.02
CA SER A 1039 15.54 -7.73 2.50
C SER A 1039 15.57 -7.55 0.96
N PRO A 1040 16.58 -6.89 0.37
CA PRO A 1040 16.76 -6.86 -1.09
C PRO A 1040 16.97 -8.27 -1.66
N GLY A 1041 16.57 -8.51 -2.92
CA GLY A 1041 16.52 -9.85 -3.54
C GLY A 1041 17.83 -10.64 -3.41
N ARG A 1042 18.97 -9.99 -3.68
CA ARG A 1042 20.32 -10.55 -3.48
C ARG A 1042 20.51 -11.17 -2.08
N PHE A 1043 20.07 -10.49 -1.03
CA PHE A 1043 20.22 -10.97 0.36
C PHE A 1043 19.13 -11.95 0.79
N ARG A 1044 17.96 -11.96 0.13
CA ARG A 1044 16.98 -13.06 0.26
C ARG A 1044 17.55 -14.37 -0.29
N VAL A 1045 18.36 -14.31 -1.35
CA VAL A 1045 19.09 -15.47 -1.89
C VAL A 1045 20.29 -15.83 -1.01
N ILE A 1046 21.25 -14.91 -0.84
CA ILE A 1046 22.51 -15.19 -0.13
C ILE A 1046 22.28 -15.63 1.32
N GLY A 1047 21.46 -14.91 2.09
CA GLY A 1047 21.22 -15.22 3.50
C GLY A 1047 20.51 -16.56 3.70
N THR A 1048 19.57 -16.91 2.82
CA THR A 1048 18.81 -18.16 2.90
C THR A 1048 19.64 -19.37 2.49
N LEU A 1049 20.40 -19.28 1.40
CA LEU A 1049 21.18 -20.41 0.89
C LEU A 1049 22.45 -20.66 1.70
N SER A 1050 23.09 -19.60 2.24
CA SER A 1050 24.21 -19.76 3.17
C SER A 1050 23.81 -20.52 4.45
N ASN A 1051 22.57 -20.37 4.92
CA ASN A 1051 22.01 -21.14 6.04
C ASN A 1051 21.57 -22.57 5.67
N SER A 1052 21.37 -22.88 4.39
CA SER A 1052 20.94 -24.21 3.96
C SER A 1052 22.11 -25.20 3.97
N LEU A 1053 21.90 -26.38 4.58
CA LEU A 1053 22.80 -27.52 4.45
C LEU A 1053 22.58 -28.25 3.12
N ASP A 1054 21.32 -28.31 2.66
CA ASP A 1054 20.95 -28.91 1.38
C ASP A 1054 21.59 -28.20 0.21
N PHE A 1055 21.48 -26.86 0.12
CA PHE A 1055 22.14 -26.07 -0.92
C PHE A 1055 23.63 -26.40 -1.01
N ALA A 1056 24.33 -26.37 0.13
CA ALA A 1056 25.76 -26.63 0.20
C ALA A 1056 26.13 -28.07 -0.23
N ARG A 1057 25.25 -29.05 0.01
CA ARG A 1057 25.39 -30.42 -0.48
C ARG A 1057 25.20 -30.49 -2.00
N GLU A 1058 24.09 -29.99 -2.53
CA GLU A 1058 23.77 -30.10 -3.96
C GLU A 1058 24.74 -29.33 -4.87
N PHE A 1059 25.36 -28.27 -4.36
CA PHE A 1059 26.42 -27.50 -5.05
C PHE A 1059 27.85 -27.84 -4.59
N HIS A 1060 28.02 -28.84 -3.71
CA HIS A 1060 29.33 -29.33 -3.23
C HIS A 1060 30.24 -28.25 -2.62
N CYS A 1061 29.63 -27.26 -1.94
CA CYS A 1061 30.36 -26.09 -1.44
C CYS A 1061 31.27 -26.42 -0.24
N PRO A 1062 32.56 -26.05 -0.27
CA PRO A 1062 33.50 -26.39 0.79
C PRO A 1062 33.15 -25.67 2.11
N PRO A 1063 33.26 -26.33 3.28
CA PRO A 1063 33.00 -25.70 4.58
C PRO A 1063 33.86 -24.44 4.78
N GLY A 1064 33.21 -23.35 5.20
CA GLY A 1064 33.84 -22.04 5.36
C GLY A 1064 33.77 -21.13 4.13
N SER A 1065 33.24 -21.59 2.99
CA SER A 1065 32.92 -20.68 1.87
C SER A 1065 31.79 -19.70 2.27
N PRO A 1066 31.65 -18.53 1.61
CA PRO A 1066 30.60 -17.57 1.94
C PRO A 1066 29.17 -18.13 1.83
N MET A 1067 28.95 -19.10 0.93
CA MET A 1067 27.68 -19.81 0.80
C MET A 1067 27.62 -21.13 1.59
N ASN A 1068 28.70 -21.54 2.27
CA ASN A 1068 28.71 -22.63 3.23
C ASN A 1068 29.45 -22.27 4.54
N PRO A 1069 29.00 -21.23 5.27
CA PRO A 1069 29.60 -20.85 6.55
C PRO A 1069 29.47 -21.98 7.58
N VAL A 1070 30.45 -22.08 8.48
CA VAL A 1070 30.49 -23.09 9.55
C VAL A 1070 29.30 -22.93 10.51
N ASN A 1071 28.96 -21.68 10.84
CA ASN A 1071 27.79 -21.35 11.64
C ASN A 1071 26.62 -20.99 10.71
N LYS A 1072 25.53 -21.75 10.78
CA LYS A 1072 24.30 -21.54 10.00
C LYS A 1072 23.13 -21.23 10.93
N CYS A 1073 22.33 -20.23 10.60
CA CYS A 1073 21.13 -19.88 11.35
C CYS A 1073 19.94 -20.73 10.91
N SER A 1074 19.22 -21.35 11.85
CA SER A 1074 17.96 -22.05 11.60
C SER A 1074 17.01 -21.80 12.77
N VAL A 1075 15.74 -21.58 12.43
CA VAL A 1075 14.60 -21.51 13.36
C VAL A 1075 13.74 -22.74 13.12
N TRP A 1076 13.14 -22.79 11.93
CA TRP A 1076 12.34 -23.91 11.40
C TRP A 1076 13.19 -24.88 10.59
#